data_AF-A0A832AK36-F1
#
_entry.id   AF-A0A832AK36-F1
#
_cell.length_a   1.000
_cell.length_b   1.000
_cell.length_c   1.000
_cell.angle_alpha   90.00
_cell.angle_beta   90.00
_cell.angle_gamma   90.00
#
_symmetry.space_group_name_H-M   'P 1'
#
loop_
_entity.id
_entity.type
_entity.pdbx_description
1 polymer ?
#
loop_
_entity_poly.entity_id
_entity_poly.type
_entity_poly.pdbx_seq_one_letter_code
_entity_poly.pdbx_strand_id
1 'polypeptide(L)'
;MKIISRILVAISAAVALLPAARAQFVIDGASNTAQTVSSGTGLITANGTLTLGGTTVAITMSGTSIVTNFGTVVQTGTGRAIRNTAAGANLTIYNATNSLINAAGQDAVQTANSAITVLNHGTISATSGQALDLRDITSQPNQIINFATGSILATGEDAVRPGSSGVVTNFGLIRATPVSSSGSDGVDAGSRSDVTLYNAGTIQGRHGVTGGATTYAITIRNDAGGLLRGVNGSGVNIDGVAASSTANVHNESGATIEGLVDATSANGDGDGVDVDGVVTLHNAGTIRGFGAKGVDSGGNPNHAEGVAIGGGSVVNTASGIIVGSTLVADAPNTDPTRQGNGLLADNGSGGSAVAATDIQNAGLIRGKTGFGIKLVGSFADTIINEATGIIQGANAPGGGALAVIQTGSGADQITNRGQILHDAGHSATAIAMEDGDDTLVVAGGVAVIQGGVDGGNGSDTVAFNLGAGNSFHYHGQITHIESFQANTGTTHLHGSATVGGAATVASGANLRVNGTLDATTVTVDGTVGGTGLILGVSIIEQGGILDPGNSIGTLTFQDSLDITEAIDIPTGALHFELGSFGVSDQVIAGSLTIGLGKLEFDDFTFTDAGITLGTYTLFATSAPITGTLGSMLTGTIGGYQATL
;
A
#
# COMPACT_ATOMS: atom_id res chain seq x y z
N MET A 1 -14.13 6.50 -19.02
CA MET A 1 -15.36 6.06 -19.71
C MET A 1 -15.59 6.61 -21.15
N LYS A 2 -15.29 7.88 -21.47
CA LYS A 2 -15.66 8.49 -22.79
C LYS A 2 -14.86 8.04 -24.04
N ILE A 3 -13.63 7.53 -23.90
CA ILE A 3 -12.78 7.15 -25.05
C ILE A 3 -13.00 5.68 -25.44
N ILE A 4 -13.12 4.76 -24.47
CA ILE A 4 -13.36 3.32 -24.74
C ILE A 4 -14.76 3.08 -25.32
N SER A 5 -15.78 3.82 -24.84
CA SER A 5 -17.16 3.69 -25.32
C SER A 5 -17.34 4.07 -26.80
N ARG A 6 -16.55 5.01 -27.35
CA ARG A 6 -16.69 5.45 -28.75
C ARG A 6 -16.03 4.51 -29.75
N ILE A 7 -14.99 3.77 -29.34
CA ILE A 7 -14.33 2.77 -30.20
C ILE A 7 -15.12 1.44 -30.19
N LEU A 8 -15.74 1.08 -29.07
CA LEU A 8 -16.49 -0.17 -28.90
C LEU A 8 -17.79 -0.24 -29.75
N VAL A 9 -18.49 0.88 -29.88
CA VAL A 9 -19.78 0.95 -30.63
C VAL A 9 -19.57 0.86 -32.14
N ALA A 10 -18.43 1.32 -32.67
CA ALA A 10 -18.15 1.30 -34.10
C ALA A 10 -17.83 -0.12 -34.63
N ILE A 11 -17.16 -0.96 -33.83
CA ILE A 11 -16.79 -2.33 -34.22
C ILE A 11 -18.00 -3.29 -34.18
N SER A 12 -18.86 -3.16 -33.15
CA SER A 12 -20.05 -4.01 -33.01
C SER A 12 -21.11 -3.75 -34.10
N ALA A 13 -21.24 -2.50 -34.56
CA ALA A 13 -22.17 -2.15 -35.64
C ALA A 13 -21.72 -2.58 -37.05
N ALA A 14 -20.41 -2.71 -37.30
CA ALA A 14 -19.87 -3.09 -38.61
C ALA A 14 -19.94 -4.60 -38.91
N VAL A 15 -19.98 -5.45 -37.88
CA VAL A 15 -20.06 -6.92 -38.04
C VAL A 15 -21.51 -7.41 -38.17
N ALA A 16 -22.49 -6.63 -37.70
CA ALA A 16 -23.87 -7.09 -37.54
C ALA A 16 -24.72 -7.26 -38.82
N LEU A 17 -24.24 -6.91 -40.02
CA LEU A 17 -25.05 -6.94 -41.24
C LEU A 17 -24.24 -7.32 -42.50
N LEU A 18 -23.71 -8.54 -42.57
CA LEU A 18 -23.35 -9.15 -43.87
C LEU A 18 -24.48 -10.09 -44.32
N PRO A 19 -25.08 -9.90 -45.51
CA PRO A 19 -26.13 -10.78 -45.99
C PRO A 19 -25.59 -12.20 -46.19
N ALA A 20 -26.38 -13.22 -45.83
CA ALA A 20 -26.04 -14.65 -45.97
C ALA A 20 -25.55 -15.03 -47.39
N ALA A 21 -25.88 -14.23 -48.41
CA ALA A 21 -25.47 -14.39 -49.80
C ALA A 21 -23.95 -14.31 -50.06
N ARG A 22 -23.11 -13.96 -49.07
CA ARG A 22 -21.64 -13.91 -49.19
C ARG A 22 -20.88 -14.80 -48.20
N ALA A 23 -21.59 -15.66 -47.46
CA ALA A 23 -20.95 -16.60 -46.54
C ALA A 23 -20.38 -17.81 -47.31
N GLN A 24 -19.19 -18.26 -46.93
CA GLN A 24 -18.57 -19.49 -47.44
C GLN A 24 -19.37 -20.73 -47.02
N PHE A 25 -19.98 -20.70 -45.85
CA PHE A 25 -21.00 -21.66 -45.42
C PHE A 25 -22.07 -20.97 -44.56
N VAL A 26 -23.27 -21.54 -44.56
CA VAL A 26 -24.39 -21.14 -43.68
C VAL A 26 -24.94 -22.40 -43.01
N ILE A 27 -25.04 -22.39 -41.68
CA ILE A 27 -25.73 -23.42 -40.88
C ILE A 27 -27.03 -22.80 -40.34
N ASP A 28 -28.18 -23.25 -40.86
CA ASP A 28 -29.53 -22.76 -40.48
C ASP A 28 -30.43 -23.88 -39.91
N GLY A 29 -29.80 -24.92 -39.37
CA GLY A 29 -30.41 -26.06 -38.73
C GLY A 29 -29.33 -26.96 -38.13
N ALA A 30 -29.67 -28.22 -37.84
CA ALA A 30 -28.70 -29.15 -37.30
C ALA A 30 -27.68 -29.61 -38.36
N SER A 31 -26.40 -29.58 -37.99
CA SER A 31 -25.28 -30.07 -38.77
C SER A 31 -24.29 -30.82 -37.87
N ASN A 32 -23.75 -31.91 -38.39
CA ASN A 32 -22.69 -32.71 -37.78
C ASN A 32 -21.46 -32.84 -38.68
N THR A 33 -21.36 -31.96 -39.68
CA THR A 33 -20.28 -31.96 -40.67
C THR A 33 -19.31 -30.83 -40.36
N ALA A 34 -18.03 -31.16 -40.23
CA ALA A 34 -16.98 -30.18 -40.00
C ALA A 34 -16.94 -29.12 -41.12
N GLN A 35 -16.69 -27.88 -40.74
CA GLN A 35 -16.67 -26.75 -41.66
C GLN A 35 -15.25 -26.20 -41.79
N THR A 36 -14.97 -25.56 -42.93
CA THR A 36 -13.75 -24.79 -43.15
C THR A 36 -14.10 -23.44 -43.74
N VAL A 37 -13.51 -22.37 -43.19
CA VAL A 37 -13.55 -21.03 -43.78
C VAL A 37 -12.11 -20.61 -44.10
N SER A 38 -11.83 -20.46 -45.40
CA SER A 38 -10.51 -20.06 -45.91
C SER A 38 -10.50 -18.60 -46.34
N SER A 39 -11.67 -18.02 -46.62
CA SER A 39 -11.87 -16.61 -46.92
C SER A 39 -13.32 -16.20 -46.63
N GLY A 40 -13.59 -14.90 -46.47
CA GLY A 40 -14.96 -14.42 -46.25
C GLY A 40 -15.52 -14.86 -44.90
N THR A 41 -16.80 -15.25 -44.85
CA THR A 41 -17.55 -15.48 -43.59
C THR A 41 -18.09 -16.89 -43.48
N GLY A 42 -17.89 -17.58 -42.36
CA GLY A 42 -18.69 -18.73 -41.94
C GLY A 42 -19.83 -18.28 -41.03
N LEU A 43 -21.08 -18.59 -41.38
CA LEU A 43 -22.26 -18.14 -40.65
C LEU A 43 -23.02 -19.30 -40.01
N ILE A 44 -23.34 -19.16 -38.73
CA ILE A 44 -24.28 -20.00 -38.00
C ILE A 44 -25.45 -19.11 -37.60
N THR A 45 -26.65 -19.41 -38.08
CA THR A 45 -27.85 -18.61 -37.78
C THR A 45 -28.34 -18.91 -36.36
N ALA A 46 -29.35 -18.17 -35.89
CA ALA A 46 -29.97 -18.41 -34.58
C ALA A 46 -30.60 -19.81 -34.45
N ASN A 47 -31.01 -20.43 -35.57
CA ASN A 47 -31.54 -21.80 -35.58
C ASN A 47 -30.45 -22.84 -35.87
N GLY A 48 -29.23 -22.39 -36.20
CA GLY A 48 -28.12 -23.25 -36.58
C GLY A 48 -27.49 -23.94 -35.37
N THR A 49 -27.29 -25.25 -35.48
CA THR A 49 -26.51 -26.03 -34.51
C THR A 49 -25.47 -26.87 -35.24
N LEU A 50 -24.19 -26.63 -34.96
CA LEU A 50 -23.08 -27.44 -35.43
C LEU A 50 -22.56 -28.26 -34.26
N THR A 51 -22.73 -29.59 -34.30
CA THR A 51 -22.30 -30.49 -33.23
C THR A 51 -21.43 -31.60 -33.78
N LEU A 52 -20.18 -31.68 -33.33
CA LEU A 52 -19.21 -32.68 -33.77
C LEU A 52 -18.64 -33.45 -32.58
N GLY A 53 -18.45 -34.75 -32.77
CA GLY A 53 -17.74 -35.62 -31.83
C GLY A 53 -16.36 -36.02 -32.34
N GLY A 54 -15.69 -36.93 -31.62
CA GLY A 54 -14.37 -37.45 -32.01
C GLY A 54 -13.27 -36.38 -31.92
N THR A 55 -12.25 -36.49 -32.77
CA THR A 55 -11.06 -35.61 -32.76
C THR A 55 -11.15 -34.44 -33.74
N THR A 56 -12.19 -34.38 -34.58
CA THR A 56 -12.32 -33.39 -35.64
C THR A 56 -12.69 -32.02 -35.07
N VAL A 57 -12.05 -30.97 -35.60
CA VAL A 57 -12.36 -29.57 -35.30
C VAL A 57 -13.70 -29.19 -35.94
N ALA A 58 -14.56 -28.49 -35.21
CA ALA A 58 -15.87 -28.12 -35.75
C ALA A 58 -15.80 -27.08 -36.88
N ILE A 59 -15.05 -25.99 -36.67
CA ILE A 59 -14.78 -24.98 -37.69
C ILE A 59 -13.27 -24.75 -37.79
N THR A 60 -12.70 -25.02 -38.96
CA THR A 60 -11.30 -24.68 -39.26
C THR A 60 -11.24 -23.33 -39.99
N MET A 61 -10.52 -22.36 -39.44
CA MET A 61 -10.15 -21.13 -40.14
C MET A 61 -8.78 -21.35 -40.79
N SER A 62 -8.70 -21.38 -42.13
CA SER A 62 -7.46 -21.70 -42.87
C SER A 62 -6.92 -20.53 -43.70
N GLY A 63 -7.47 -19.34 -43.51
CA GLY A 63 -7.03 -18.09 -44.11
C GLY A 63 -7.73 -16.89 -43.49
N THR A 64 -7.52 -15.69 -44.04
CA THR A 64 -8.17 -14.45 -43.56
C THR A 64 -9.68 -14.57 -43.66
N SER A 65 -10.36 -14.61 -42.53
CA SER A 65 -11.77 -15.03 -42.47
C SER A 65 -12.50 -14.55 -41.21
N ILE A 66 -13.83 -14.65 -41.27
CA ILE A 66 -14.74 -14.27 -40.20
C ILE A 66 -15.60 -15.49 -39.85
N VAL A 67 -15.81 -15.76 -38.58
CA VAL A 67 -16.86 -16.66 -38.09
C VAL A 67 -17.89 -15.85 -37.33
N THR A 68 -19.16 -15.99 -37.71
CA THR A 68 -20.28 -15.29 -37.09
C THR A 68 -21.26 -16.34 -36.56
N ASN A 69 -21.37 -16.41 -35.24
CA ASN A 69 -22.23 -17.37 -34.55
C ASN A 69 -23.42 -16.67 -33.90
N PHE A 70 -24.63 -16.96 -34.39
CA PHE A 70 -25.89 -16.62 -33.73
C PHE A 70 -26.54 -17.83 -33.05
N GLY A 71 -26.03 -19.04 -33.29
CA GLY A 71 -26.58 -20.29 -32.77
C GLY A 71 -25.58 -21.04 -31.90
N THR A 72 -25.35 -22.31 -32.21
CA THR A 72 -24.55 -23.21 -31.37
C THR A 72 -23.45 -23.90 -32.18
N VAL A 73 -22.22 -23.86 -31.68
CA VAL A 73 -21.07 -24.65 -32.15
C VAL A 73 -20.53 -25.46 -30.97
N VAL A 74 -20.64 -26.78 -31.04
CA VAL A 74 -20.27 -27.69 -29.95
C VAL A 74 -19.36 -28.80 -30.47
N GLN A 75 -18.23 -29.00 -29.80
CA GLN A 75 -17.37 -30.16 -29.96
C GLN A 75 -17.48 -31.04 -28.70
N THR A 76 -18.06 -32.23 -28.82
CA THR A 76 -18.36 -33.13 -27.69
C THR A 76 -17.29 -34.18 -27.41
N GLY A 77 -16.29 -34.30 -28.29
CA GLY A 77 -15.17 -35.23 -28.16
C GLY A 77 -13.89 -34.54 -27.69
N THR A 78 -12.78 -34.87 -28.34
CA THR A 78 -11.43 -34.35 -28.07
C THR A 78 -10.94 -33.40 -29.16
N GLY A 79 -11.85 -32.88 -29.99
CA GLY A 79 -11.57 -31.83 -30.96
C GLY A 79 -11.82 -30.45 -30.37
N ARG A 80 -11.46 -29.41 -31.12
CA ARG A 80 -11.74 -28.00 -30.78
C ARG A 80 -13.00 -27.53 -31.47
N ALA A 81 -13.69 -26.53 -30.90
CA ALA A 81 -14.86 -25.94 -31.55
C ALA A 81 -14.43 -25.09 -32.75
N ILE A 82 -13.46 -24.21 -32.56
CA ILE A 82 -12.88 -23.40 -33.62
C ILE A 82 -11.35 -23.51 -33.54
N ARG A 83 -10.71 -23.76 -34.68
CA ARG A 83 -9.25 -23.73 -34.77
C ARG A 83 -8.80 -22.94 -35.99
N ASN A 84 -7.90 -21.98 -35.78
CA ASN A 84 -7.13 -21.41 -36.88
C ASN A 84 -5.83 -22.20 -37.11
N THR A 85 -5.59 -22.58 -38.36
CA THR A 85 -4.36 -23.27 -38.80
C THR A 85 -3.47 -22.42 -39.72
N ALA A 86 -3.91 -21.21 -40.10
CA ALA A 86 -3.12 -20.28 -40.88
C ALA A 86 -2.20 -19.42 -40.01
N ALA A 87 -1.03 -19.07 -40.55
CA ALA A 87 -0.13 -18.07 -39.99
C ALA A 87 -0.27 -16.74 -40.75
N GLY A 88 -0.21 -15.61 -40.04
CA GLY A 88 -0.31 -14.27 -40.63
C GLY A 88 -1.67 -13.92 -41.25
N ALA A 89 -2.74 -14.63 -40.89
CA ALA A 89 -4.11 -14.32 -41.31
C ALA A 89 -4.72 -13.22 -40.43
N ASN A 90 -5.77 -12.55 -40.94
CA ASN A 90 -6.63 -11.68 -40.14
C ASN A 90 -7.96 -12.39 -39.85
N LEU A 91 -8.27 -12.58 -38.58
CA LEU A 91 -9.38 -13.41 -38.13
C LEU A 91 -10.36 -12.59 -37.30
N THR A 92 -11.65 -12.86 -37.46
CA THR A 92 -12.66 -12.33 -36.55
C THR A 92 -13.61 -13.43 -36.14
N ILE A 93 -13.86 -13.56 -34.83
CA ILE A 93 -14.89 -14.42 -34.27
C ILE A 93 -15.91 -13.52 -33.58
N TYR A 94 -17.16 -13.59 -34.03
CA TYR A 94 -18.29 -12.92 -33.41
C TYR A 94 -19.26 -13.96 -32.86
N ASN A 95 -19.48 -13.94 -31.55
CA ASN A 95 -20.43 -14.81 -30.85
C ASN A 95 -21.55 -13.96 -30.27
N ALA A 96 -22.76 -14.08 -30.81
CA ALA A 96 -23.88 -13.22 -30.44
C ALA A 96 -24.46 -13.55 -29.06
N THR A 97 -25.33 -12.69 -28.55
CA THR A 97 -26.08 -12.94 -27.30
C THR A 97 -26.86 -14.25 -27.42
N ASN A 98 -26.86 -15.05 -26.35
CA ASN A 98 -27.47 -16.39 -26.27
C ASN A 98 -26.86 -17.45 -27.19
N SER A 99 -25.78 -17.15 -27.91
CA SER A 99 -25.06 -18.11 -28.75
C SER A 99 -23.99 -18.86 -27.96
N LEU A 100 -23.67 -20.08 -28.38
CA LEU A 100 -22.73 -20.97 -27.70
C LEU A 100 -21.58 -21.39 -28.64
N ILE A 101 -20.35 -21.29 -28.15
CA ILE A 101 -19.18 -21.99 -28.66
C ILE A 101 -18.64 -22.85 -27.50
N ASN A 102 -18.56 -24.17 -27.68
CA ASN A 102 -18.16 -25.09 -26.63
C ASN A 102 -17.26 -26.23 -27.13
N ALA A 103 -16.26 -26.60 -26.34
CA ALA A 103 -15.47 -27.82 -26.53
C ALA A 103 -15.36 -28.62 -25.23
N ALA A 104 -15.57 -29.94 -25.31
CA ALA A 104 -15.53 -30.82 -24.15
C ALA A 104 -14.09 -31.23 -23.76
N GLY A 105 -13.31 -31.72 -24.72
CA GLY A 105 -11.99 -32.34 -24.46
C GLY A 105 -10.77 -31.51 -24.82
N GLN A 106 -10.94 -30.28 -25.34
CA GLN A 106 -9.88 -29.37 -25.77
C GLN A 106 -10.36 -27.91 -25.67
N ASP A 107 -9.53 -26.98 -26.15
CA ASP A 107 -9.84 -25.57 -26.23
C ASP A 107 -11.08 -25.29 -27.08
N ALA A 108 -11.89 -24.32 -26.66
CA ALA A 108 -13.04 -23.90 -27.48
C ALA A 108 -12.55 -23.17 -28.73
N VAL A 109 -11.61 -22.23 -28.56
CA VAL A 109 -10.94 -21.52 -29.66
C VAL A 109 -9.43 -21.64 -29.49
N GLN A 110 -8.74 -22.07 -30.55
CA GLN A 110 -7.28 -22.06 -30.63
C GLN A 110 -6.82 -21.44 -31.95
N THR A 111 -5.67 -20.78 -31.96
CA THR A 111 -5.12 -20.15 -33.16
C THR A 111 -3.63 -20.34 -33.27
N ALA A 112 -3.10 -20.42 -34.50
CA ALA A 112 -1.69 -20.18 -34.77
C ALA A 112 -1.35 -18.68 -34.71
N ASN A 113 -0.09 -18.31 -34.97
CA ASN A 113 0.39 -16.91 -34.98
C ASN A 113 -0.25 -16.07 -36.12
N SER A 114 -1.46 -15.59 -35.87
CA SER A 114 -2.31 -14.81 -36.77
C SER A 114 -3.00 -13.69 -35.99
N ALA A 115 -3.35 -12.62 -36.68
CA ALA A 115 -4.12 -11.55 -36.07
C ALA A 115 -5.55 -12.03 -35.79
N ILE A 116 -6.10 -11.72 -34.61
CA ILE A 116 -7.44 -12.17 -34.24
C ILE A 116 -8.19 -11.13 -33.41
N THR A 117 -9.47 -10.96 -33.73
CA THR A 117 -10.43 -10.23 -32.90
C THR A 117 -11.56 -11.16 -32.47
N VAL A 118 -11.77 -11.31 -31.16
CA VAL A 118 -12.88 -12.08 -30.58
C VAL A 118 -13.88 -11.10 -29.96
N LEU A 119 -15.12 -11.13 -30.45
CA LEU A 119 -16.23 -10.32 -29.96
C LEU A 119 -17.28 -11.26 -29.35
N ASN A 120 -17.39 -11.28 -28.03
CA ASN A 120 -18.26 -12.23 -27.33
C ASN A 120 -19.39 -11.54 -26.58
N HIS A 121 -20.62 -11.78 -27.02
CA HIS A 121 -21.86 -11.45 -26.32
C HIS A 121 -22.56 -12.70 -25.74
N GLY A 122 -22.18 -13.90 -26.19
CA GLY A 122 -22.74 -15.19 -25.75
C GLY A 122 -21.79 -15.94 -24.84
N THR A 123 -21.80 -17.27 -24.92
CA THR A 123 -20.92 -18.13 -24.13
C THR A 123 -19.85 -18.77 -25.01
N ILE A 124 -18.58 -18.62 -24.62
CA ILE A 124 -17.45 -19.42 -25.11
C ILE A 124 -16.97 -20.27 -23.93
N SER A 125 -16.91 -21.59 -24.08
CA SER A 125 -16.63 -22.47 -22.94
C SER A 125 -15.82 -23.72 -23.28
N ALA A 126 -14.98 -24.16 -22.35
CA ALA A 126 -14.25 -25.41 -22.44
C ALA A 126 -14.24 -26.19 -21.11
N THR A 127 -14.35 -27.52 -21.17
CA THR A 127 -14.43 -28.37 -19.96
C THR A 127 -13.09 -29.00 -19.57
N SER A 128 -12.16 -29.16 -20.51
CA SER A 128 -10.85 -29.80 -20.32
C SER A 128 -9.73 -29.09 -21.09
N GLY A 129 -9.96 -27.83 -21.48
CA GLY A 129 -9.05 -26.98 -22.25
C GLY A 129 -9.36 -25.51 -21.96
N GLN A 130 -8.64 -24.59 -22.59
CA GLN A 130 -8.92 -23.17 -22.38
C GLN A 130 -10.12 -22.73 -23.22
N ALA A 131 -10.91 -21.76 -22.73
CA ALA A 131 -12.00 -21.22 -23.55
C ALA A 131 -11.42 -20.47 -24.77
N LEU A 132 -10.37 -19.67 -24.55
CA LEU A 132 -9.57 -19.03 -25.58
C LEU A 132 -8.09 -19.35 -25.37
N ASP A 133 -7.50 -20.19 -26.21
CA ASP A 133 -6.05 -20.40 -26.27
C ASP A 133 -5.44 -19.65 -27.46
N LEU A 134 -4.93 -18.44 -27.19
CA LEU A 134 -4.25 -17.60 -28.17
C LEU A 134 -2.73 -17.52 -27.91
N ARG A 135 -2.17 -18.43 -27.09
CA ARG A 135 -0.77 -18.35 -26.65
C ARG A 135 0.26 -18.46 -27.78
N ASP A 136 -0.13 -19.05 -28.91
CA ASP A 136 0.71 -19.21 -30.10
C ASP A 136 0.84 -17.90 -30.90
N ILE A 137 0.10 -16.85 -30.53
CA ILE A 137 0.29 -15.50 -31.05
C ILE A 137 1.50 -14.87 -30.36
N THR A 138 2.59 -14.73 -31.11
CA THR A 138 3.87 -14.24 -30.57
C THR A 138 4.23 -12.85 -31.09
N SER A 139 3.62 -12.42 -32.19
CA SER A 139 3.97 -11.18 -32.91
C SER A 139 2.80 -10.52 -33.63
N GLN A 140 1.65 -11.19 -33.72
CA GLN A 140 0.49 -10.65 -34.42
C GLN A 140 -0.46 -9.93 -33.45
N PRO A 141 -1.19 -8.89 -33.90
CA PRO A 141 -2.17 -8.22 -33.07
C PRO A 141 -3.30 -9.15 -32.64
N ASN A 142 -3.68 -9.13 -31.37
CA ASN A 142 -4.82 -9.89 -30.90
C ASN A 142 -5.65 -9.09 -29.90
N GLN A 143 -6.98 -9.23 -30.00
CA GLN A 143 -7.93 -8.50 -29.18
C GLN A 143 -9.12 -9.37 -28.80
N ILE A 144 -9.46 -9.39 -27.52
CA ILE A 144 -10.64 -10.04 -26.97
C ILE A 144 -11.53 -8.97 -26.35
N ILE A 145 -12.80 -8.94 -26.74
CA ILE A 145 -13.83 -8.10 -26.15
C ILE A 145 -14.96 -9.00 -25.68
N ASN A 146 -15.07 -9.18 -24.36
CA ASN A 146 -16.19 -9.84 -23.71
C ASN A 146 -17.20 -8.80 -23.27
N PHE A 147 -18.32 -8.70 -23.96
CA PHE A 147 -19.39 -7.74 -23.67
C PHE A 147 -20.14 -8.13 -22.39
N ALA A 148 -21.00 -7.23 -21.89
CA ALA A 148 -21.67 -7.40 -20.59
C ALA A 148 -22.51 -8.69 -20.47
N THR A 149 -23.08 -9.18 -21.58
CA THR A 149 -23.83 -10.46 -21.61
C THR A 149 -22.93 -11.68 -21.85
N GLY A 150 -21.66 -11.44 -22.18
CA GLY A 150 -20.70 -12.45 -22.58
C GLY A 150 -20.13 -13.23 -21.40
N SER A 151 -19.98 -14.53 -21.59
CA SER A 151 -19.31 -15.45 -20.67
C SER A 151 -18.17 -16.19 -21.39
N ILE A 152 -16.98 -16.20 -20.79
CA ILE A 152 -15.84 -16.99 -21.23
C ILE A 152 -15.46 -17.92 -20.07
N LEU A 153 -15.65 -19.23 -20.25
CA LEU A 153 -15.67 -20.18 -19.13
C LEU A 153 -14.73 -21.37 -19.37
N ALA A 154 -13.86 -21.68 -18.41
CA ALA A 154 -13.07 -22.90 -18.42
C ALA A 154 -13.19 -23.68 -17.09
N THR A 155 -12.90 -24.97 -17.13
CA THR A 155 -12.80 -25.84 -15.94
C THR A 155 -11.49 -26.59 -15.99
N GLY A 156 -10.73 -26.55 -14.89
CA GLY A 156 -9.42 -27.19 -14.74
C GLY A 156 -8.30 -26.58 -15.58
N GLU A 157 -8.59 -25.59 -16.39
CA GLU A 157 -7.68 -24.91 -17.30
C GLU A 157 -8.04 -23.41 -17.31
N ASP A 158 -7.13 -22.59 -17.81
CA ASP A 158 -7.31 -21.12 -17.82
C ASP A 158 -8.43 -20.73 -18.77
N ALA A 159 -9.20 -19.69 -18.42
CA ALA A 159 -10.28 -19.27 -19.30
C ALA A 159 -9.71 -18.59 -20.55
N VAL A 160 -8.70 -17.74 -20.38
CA VAL A 160 -8.08 -17.00 -21.49
C VAL A 160 -6.56 -17.05 -21.38
N ARG A 161 -5.90 -17.39 -22.50
CA ARG A 161 -4.47 -17.15 -22.73
C ARG A 161 -4.31 -16.20 -23.91
N PRO A 162 -4.05 -14.90 -23.70
CA PRO A 162 -4.20 -13.88 -24.76
C PRO A 162 -3.07 -13.86 -25.79
N GLY A 163 -1.91 -14.48 -25.52
CA GLY A 163 -0.73 -14.35 -26.39
C GLY A 163 0.00 -13.02 -26.20
N SER A 164 1.12 -12.82 -26.91
CA SER A 164 1.97 -11.63 -26.78
C SER A 164 1.25 -10.35 -27.19
N SER A 165 1.45 -9.28 -26.42
CA SER A 165 0.84 -7.95 -26.65
C SER A 165 -0.69 -7.98 -26.80
N GLY A 166 -1.34 -8.98 -26.20
CA GLY A 166 -2.78 -9.17 -26.33
C GLY A 166 -3.59 -8.18 -25.52
N VAL A 167 -4.73 -7.74 -26.08
CA VAL A 167 -5.64 -6.82 -25.40
C VAL A 167 -6.92 -7.53 -25.01
N VAL A 168 -7.18 -7.64 -23.71
CA VAL A 168 -8.41 -8.22 -23.16
C VAL A 168 -9.26 -7.11 -22.57
N THR A 169 -10.49 -6.95 -23.07
CA THR A 169 -11.49 -6.03 -22.53
C THR A 169 -12.69 -6.84 -22.04
N ASN A 170 -12.98 -6.76 -20.74
CA ASN A 170 -14.05 -7.51 -20.12
C ASN A 170 -15.10 -6.59 -19.49
N PHE A 171 -16.34 -6.72 -19.94
CA PHE A 171 -17.53 -6.14 -19.31
C PHE A 171 -18.45 -7.23 -18.71
N GLY A 172 -18.23 -8.49 -19.08
CA GLY A 172 -19.04 -9.65 -18.66
C GLY A 172 -18.30 -10.53 -17.67
N LEU A 173 -18.43 -11.85 -17.84
CA LEU A 173 -17.76 -12.85 -17.01
C LEU A 173 -16.64 -13.56 -17.77
N ILE A 174 -15.43 -13.54 -17.22
CA ILE A 174 -14.36 -14.47 -17.54
C ILE A 174 -14.12 -15.33 -16.30
N ARG A 175 -14.25 -16.65 -16.41
CA ARG A 175 -14.11 -17.52 -15.26
C ARG A 175 -13.45 -18.85 -15.59
N ALA A 176 -12.37 -19.16 -14.89
CA ALA A 176 -11.87 -20.51 -14.77
C ALA A 176 -12.30 -21.12 -13.43
N THR A 177 -12.65 -22.41 -13.45
CA THR A 177 -13.05 -23.15 -12.24
C THR A 177 -11.92 -24.09 -11.85
N PRO A 178 -11.24 -23.84 -10.71
CA PRO A 178 -10.17 -24.72 -10.23
C PRO A 178 -10.65 -26.13 -9.95
N VAL A 179 -9.85 -27.11 -10.38
CA VAL A 179 -10.01 -28.54 -10.02
C VAL A 179 -8.71 -29.17 -9.51
N SER A 180 -7.62 -28.39 -9.50
CA SER A 180 -6.27 -28.75 -9.08
C SER A 180 -5.55 -27.50 -8.55
N SER A 181 -4.32 -27.67 -8.05
CA SER A 181 -3.49 -26.59 -7.53
C SER A 181 -2.75 -25.79 -8.60
N SER A 182 -2.94 -26.08 -9.90
CA SER A 182 -2.25 -25.41 -11.00
C SER A 182 -3.21 -25.09 -12.15
N GLY A 183 -2.89 -24.02 -12.88
CA GLY A 183 -3.74 -23.47 -13.94
C GLY A 183 -5.08 -22.97 -13.38
N SER A 184 -6.11 -23.01 -14.22
CA SER A 184 -7.46 -22.53 -13.88
C SER A 184 -7.50 -21.04 -13.53
N ASP A 185 -6.69 -20.23 -14.19
CA ASP A 185 -6.65 -18.80 -14.00
C ASP A 185 -7.69 -18.09 -14.88
N GLY A 186 -8.23 -16.96 -14.42
CA GLY A 186 -9.19 -16.20 -15.21
C GLY A 186 -8.55 -15.72 -16.52
N VAL A 187 -7.37 -15.12 -16.41
CA VAL A 187 -6.49 -14.81 -17.53
C VAL A 187 -5.07 -15.25 -17.19
N ASP A 188 -4.46 -16.11 -18.01
CA ASP A 188 -3.06 -16.53 -17.89
C ASP A 188 -2.26 -15.99 -19.09
N ALA A 189 -1.43 -14.97 -18.86
CA ALA A 189 -0.50 -14.47 -19.86
C ALA A 189 0.74 -15.36 -20.00
N GLY A 190 1.01 -16.25 -19.05
CA GLY A 190 2.23 -17.04 -18.96
C GLY A 190 3.46 -16.14 -19.10
N SER A 191 4.39 -16.54 -19.96
CA SER A 191 5.59 -15.73 -20.29
C SER A 191 5.37 -14.70 -21.40
N ARG A 192 4.11 -14.42 -21.80
CA ARG A 192 3.81 -13.48 -22.88
C ARG A 192 3.71 -12.06 -22.33
N SER A 193 4.72 -11.24 -22.64
CA SER A 193 4.79 -9.84 -22.23
C SER A 193 3.80 -8.94 -22.98
N ASP A 194 3.64 -7.75 -22.43
CA ASP A 194 2.92 -6.58 -22.95
C ASP A 194 1.41 -6.78 -23.09
N VAL A 195 0.87 -7.77 -22.37
CA VAL A 195 -0.58 -7.99 -22.28
C VAL A 195 -1.22 -6.79 -21.57
N THR A 196 -2.34 -6.33 -22.12
CA THR A 196 -3.13 -5.24 -21.54
C THR A 196 -4.53 -5.73 -21.22
N LEU A 197 -4.97 -5.53 -19.98
CA LEU A 197 -6.27 -5.92 -19.47
C LEU A 197 -7.08 -4.70 -19.04
N TYR A 198 -8.31 -4.60 -19.56
CA TYR A 198 -9.34 -3.66 -19.11
C TYR A 198 -10.52 -4.44 -18.56
N ASN A 199 -10.81 -4.29 -17.27
CA ASN A 199 -11.90 -5.01 -16.62
C ASN A 199 -12.93 -4.05 -16.00
N ALA A 200 -14.17 -4.15 -16.44
CA ALA A 200 -15.35 -3.56 -15.80
C ALA A 200 -16.42 -4.61 -15.44
N GLY A 201 -16.10 -5.90 -15.66
CA GLY A 201 -16.92 -7.05 -15.30
C GLY A 201 -16.24 -7.89 -14.23
N THR A 202 -16.41 -9.22 -14.29
CA THR A 202 -15.73 -10.15 -13.38
C THR A 202 -14.71 -11.00 -14.13
N ILE A 203 -13.49 -11.07 -13.59
CA ILE A 203 -12.47 -12.04 -13.96
C ILE A 203 -12.14 -12.86 -12.72
N GLN A 204 -12.29 -14.17 -12.82
CA GLN A 204 -12.12 -15.07 -11.70
C GLN A 204 -11.41 -16.37 -12.11
N GLY A 205 -10.51 -16.85 -11.27
CA GLY A 205 -9.87 -18.15 -11.40
C GLY A 205 -9.21 -18.54 -10.09
N ARG A 206 -8.28 -19.51 -10.13
CA ARG A 206 -7.35 -19.78 -9.04
C ARG A 206 -6.66 -18.47 -8.66
N HIS A 207 -5.98 -17.85 -9.62
CA HIS A 207 -5.78 -16.41 -9.67
C HIS A 207 -6.80 -15.74 -10.59
N GLY A 208 -7.10 -14.47 -10.32
CA GLY A 208 -7.88 -13.66 -11.26
C GLY A 208 -7.11 -13.45 -12.57
N VAL A 209 -5.89 -12.94 -12.45
CA VAL A 209 -4.96 -12.71 -13.54
C VAL A 209 -3.59 -13.26 -13.13
N THR A 210 -2.93 -14.00 -14.01
CA THR A 210 -1.56 -14.48 -13.80
C THR A 210 -0.66 -14.25 -15.00
N GLY A 211 0.65 -14.22 -14.76
CA GLY A 211 1.69 -14.19 -15.78
C GLY A 211 3.07 -14.08 -15.12
N GLY A 212 4.13 -13.99 -15.91
CA GLY A 212 5.46 -13.78 -15.35
C GLY A 212 6.61 -14.35 -16.18
N ALA A 213 7.75 -13.68 -16.10
CA ALA A 213 9.07 -14.13 -16.56
C ALA A 213 10.14 -13.18 -16.00
N THR A 214 11.42 -13.52 -16.15
CA THR A 214 12.53 -12.63 -15.73
C THR A 214 12.46 -11.25 -16.40
N THR A 215 12.05 -11.19 -17.67
CA THR A 215 11.77 -9.95 -18.40
C THR A 215 10.33 -9.99 -18.86
N TYR A 216 9.50 -9.16 -18.27
CA TYR A 216 8.06 -9.23 -18.42
C TYR A 216 7.40 -7.89 -18.13
N ALA A 217 6.30 -7.61 -18.80
CA ALA A 217 5.46 -6.46 -18.53
C ALA A 217 3.99 -6.83 -18.72
N ILE A 218 3.13 -6.36 -17.83
CA ILE A 218 1.67 -6.41 -17.99
C ILE A 218 1.06 -5.08 -17.54
N THR A 219 -0.04 -4.69 -18.19
CA THR A 219 -0.86 -3.55 -17.74
C THR A 219 -2.27 -4.04 -17.41
N ILE A 220 -2.72 -3.75 -16.20
CA ILE A 220 -4.03 -4.14 -15.68
C ILE A 220 -4.77 -2.88 -15.23
N ARG A 221 -5.95 -2.66 -15.79
CA ARG A 221 -6.87 -1.61 -15.37
C ARG A 221 -8.20 -2.23 -14.97
N ASN A 222 -8.48 -2.20 -13.67
CA ASN A 222 -9.77 -2.57 -13.10
C ASN A 222 -10.61 -1.31 -12.94
N ASP A 223 -11.53 -1.09 -13.87
CA ASP A 223 -12.47 0.04 -13.88
C ASP A 223 -13.58 -0.14 -12.82
N ALA A 224 -14.26 0.94 -12.48
CA ALA A 224 -15.35 0.95 -11.50
C ALA A 224 -16.38 -0.17 -11.73
N GLY A 225 -16.72 -0.91 -10.68
CA GLY A 225 -17.59 -2.10 -10.75
C GLY A 225 -16.89 -3.39 -11.19
N GLY A 226 -15.64 -3.30 -11.64
CA GLY A 226 -14.80 -4.44 -11.98
C GLY A 226 -14.37 -5.24 -10.75
N LEU A 227 -14.37 -6.57 -10.90
CA LEU A 227 -13.88 -7.53 -9.93
C LEU A 227 -12.78 -8.40 -10.57
N LEU A 228 -11.58 -8.37 -9.99
CA LEU A 228 -10.53 -9.37 -10.22
C LEU A 228 -10.44 -10.25 -8.97
N ARG A 229 -10.67 -11.56 -9.10
CA ARG A 229 -10.72 -12.47 -7.96
C ARG A 229 -9.90 -13.74 -8.16
N GLY A 230 -8.94 -13.98 -7.27
CA GLY A 230 -8.41 -15.30 -7.02
C GLY A 230 -9.26 -16.01 -5.99
N VAL A 231 -9.76 -17.22 -6.29
CA VAL A 231 -10.54 -18.01 -5.32
C VAL A 231 -9.68 -18.92 -4.46
N ASN A 232 -8.45 -19.17 -4.90
CA ASN A 232 -7.46 -19.96 -4.18
C ASN A 232 -6.05 -19.50 -4.56
N GLY A 233 -5.79 -18.23 -4.29
CA GLY A 233 -4.62 -17.48 -4.73
C GLY A 233 -4.98 -16.01 -4.92
N SER A 234 -4.06 -15.29 -5.56
CA SER A 234 -4.12 -13.85 -5.69
C SER A 234 -5.14 -13.30 -6.70
N GLY A 235 -5.66 -12.10 -6.45
CA GLY A 235 -6.46 -11.36 -7.44
C GLY A 235 -5.67 -11.05 -8.72
N VAL A 236 -4.43 -10.61 -8.52
CA VAL A 236 -3.38 -10.44 -9.54
C VAL A 236 -2.12 -11.14 -9.04
N ASN A 237 -1.53 -12.03 -9.84
CA ASN A 237 -0.31 -12.76 -9.54
C ASN A 237 0.71 -12.61 -10.66
N ILE A 238 1.86 -11.96 -10.44
CA ILE A 238 2.90 -11.78 -11.46
C ILE A 238 4.24 -12.31 -10.97
N ASP A 239 4.58 -13.49 -11.46
CA ASP A 239 5.80 -14.19 -11.09
C ASP A 239 7.02 -13.54 -11.77
N GLY A 240 8.18 -13.63 -11.11
CA GLY A 240 9.45 -13.21 -11.67
C GLY A 240 10.18 -12.20 -10.80
N VAL A 241 11.01 -12.72 -9.91
CA VAL A 241 11.87 -11.97 -8.99
C VAL A 241 13.00 -11.27 -9.76
N ALA A 242 12.68 -10.16 -10.44
CA ALA A 242 13.62 -9.33 -11.17
C ALA A 242 13.06 -7.92 -11.38
N ALA A 243 13.93 -6.91 -11.35
CA ALA A 243 13.57 -5.53 -11.67
C ALA A 243 13.01 -5.34 -13.09
N SER A 244 13.26 -6.31 -13.99
CA SER A 244 12.72 -6.32 -15.37
C SER A 244 11.40 -7.08 -15.53
N SER A 245 10.86 -7.67 -14.45
CA SER A 245 9.47 -8.16 -14.41
C SER A 245 8.61 -7.05 -13.81
N THR A 246 7.65 -6.55 -14.56
CA THR A 246 6.90 -5.34 -14.18
C THR A 246 5.39 -5.53 -14.33
N ALA A 247 4.65 -4.91 -13.42
CA ALA A 247 3.19 -4.85 -13.48
C ALA A 247 2.71 -3.40 -13.26
N ASN A 248 1.94 -2.86 -14.19
CA ASN A 248 1.23 -1.61 -14.00
C ASN A 248 -0.24 -1.90 -13.66
N VAL A 249 -0.64 -1.64 -12.42
CA VAL A 249 -1.96 -1.99 -11.89
C VAL A 249 -2.72 -0.74 -11.47
N HIS A 250 -3.84 -0.46 -12.13
CA HIS A 250 -4.77 0.60 -11.77
C HIS A 250 -6.09 0.00 -11.29
N ASN A 251 -6.40 0.20 -10.00
CA ASN A 251 -7.68 -0.19 -9.41
C ASN A 251 -8.52 1.06 -9.14
N GLU A 252 -9.54 1.29 -9.96
CA GLU A 252 -10.36 2.50 -9.91
C GLU A 252 -11.31 2.52 -8.70
N SER A 253 -11.80 3.71 -8.37
CA SER A 253 -12.82 3.85 -7.33
C SER A 253 -14.06 2.99 -7.63
N GLY A 254 -14.49 2.21 -6.64
CA GLY A 254 -15.59 1.25 -6.78
C GLY A 254 -15.22 -0.06 -7.47
N ALA A 255 -13.94 -0.28 -7.82
CA ALA A 255 -13.42 -1.55 -8.31
C ALA A 255 -12.83 -2.38 -7.15
N THR A 256 -12.76 -3.71 -7.32
CA THR A 256 -12.22 -4.64 -6.31
C THR A 256 -11.21 -5.61 -6.92
N ILE A 257 -10.07 -5.75 -6.25
CA ILE A 257 -9.12 -6.84 -6.44
C ILE A 257 -9.10 -7.65 -5.14
N GLU A 258 -9.28 -8.96 -5.22
CA GLU A 258 -9.41 -9.81 -4.03
C GLU A 258 -8.75 -11.17 -4.24
N GLY A 259 -7.85 -11.55 -3.34
CA GLY A 259 -7.39 -12.92 -3.18
C GLY A 259 -8.14 -13.62 -2.07
N LEU A 260 -8.40 -14.90 -2.27
CA LEU A 260 -9.11 -15.77 -1.33
C LEU A 260 -8.44 -17.14 -1.29
N VAL A 261 -8.77 -17.89 -0.24
CA VAL A 261 -8.54 -19.34 -0.19
C VAL A 261 -9.86 -20.11 -0.17
N ASP A 262 -9.94 -21.14 -1.00
CA ASP A 262 -11.12 -21.99 -1.08
C ASP A 262 -11.14 -23.02 0.07
N ALA A 263 -12.27 -23.70 0.25
CA ALA A 263 -12.46 -24.66 1.33
C ALA A 263 -11.73 -26.01 1.11
N THR A 264 -11.45 -26.35 -0.14
CA THR A 264 -10.97 -27.67 -0.58
C THR A 264 -9.46 -27.74 -0.76
N SER A 265 -8.84 -26.64 -1.11
CA SER A 265 -7.43 -26.52 -1.40
C SER A 265 -6.62 -26.50 -0.12
N ALA A 266 -5.52 -27.26 -0.13
CA ALA A 266 -4.59 -27.35 0.99
C ALA A 266 -3.57 -26.20 1.03
N ASN A 267 -3.40 -25.49 -0.09
CA ASN A 267 -2.41 -24.43 -0.27
C ASN A 267 -3.00 -23.23 -1.03
N GLY A 268 -2.63 -22.03 -0.62
CA GLY A 268 -2.97 -20.74 -1.23
C GLY A 268 -2.62 -19.58 -0.30
N ASP A 269 -2.04 -18.52 -0.84
CA ASP A 269 -1.67 -17.27 -0.14
C ASP A 269 -2.85 -16.31 -0.03
N GLY A 270 -3.67 -16.20 -1.07
CA GLY A 270 -4.90 -15.43 -1.04
C GLY A 270 -4.67 -13.92 -1.07
N ASP A 271 -3.60 -13.47 -1.71
CA ASP A 271 -3.21 -12.06 -1.76
C ASP A 271 -4.11 -11.20 -2.66
N GLY A 272 -4.29 -9.92 -2.33
CA GLY A 272 -4.98 -9.02 -3.24
C GLY A 272 -4.20 -8.88 -4.56
N VAL A 273 -2.97 -8.36 -4.42
CA VAL A 273 -2.00 -8.22 -5.50
C VAL A 273 -0.71 -8.87 -5.04
N ASP A 274 -0.17 -9.77 -5.85
CA ASP A 274 1.11 -10.45 -5.66
C ASP A 274 1.96 -10.23 -6.92
N VAL A 275 3.11 -9.58 -6.77
CA VAL A 275 4.04 -9.26 -7.86
C VAL A 275 5.47 -9.40 -7.35
N ASP A 276 6.12 -10.54 -7.60
CA ASP A 276 7.55 -10.79 -7.27
C ASP A 276 8.51 -9.71 -7.81
N GLY A 277 8.11 -9.07 -8.91
CA GLY A 277 8.87 -8.02 -9.59
C GLY A 277 8.49 -6.61 -9.14
N VAL A 278 8.64 -5.64 -10.03
CA VAL A 278 8.40 -4.22 -9.71
C VAL A 278 6.99 -3.80 -10.10
N VAL A 279 6.25 -3.24 -9.15
CA VAL A 279 4.89 -2.75 -9.41
C VAL A 279 4.86 -1.23 -9.64
N THR A 280 3.92 -0.77 -10.45
CA THR A 280 3.33 0.56 -10.34
C THR A 280 1.86 0.39 -10.02
N LEU A 281 1.48 0.60 -8.77
CA LEU A 281 0.13 0.41 -8.27
C LEU A 281 -0.53 1.75 -7.98
N HIS A 282 -1.66 2.02 -8.63
CA HIS A 282 -2.55 3.12 -8.29
C HIS A 282 -3.91 2.58 -7.82
N ASN A 283 -4.19 2.72 -6.53
CA ASN A 283 -5.41 2.23 -5.90
C ASN A 283 -6.34 3.38 -5.46
N ALA A 284 -7.53 3.43 -6.05
CA ALA A 284 -8.66 4.22 -5.58
C ALA A 284 -9.86 3.35 -5.18
N GLY A 285 -9.81 2.04 -5.46
CA GLY A 285 -10.81 1.06 -5.10
C GLY A 285 -10.44 0.26 -3.85
N THR A 286 -10.83 -1.01 -3.83
CA THR A 286 -10.54 -1.94 -2.74
C THR A 286 -9.60 -3.05 -3.20
N ILE A 287 -8.57 -3.33 -2.42
CA ILE A 287 -7.66 -4.47 -2.57
C ILE A 287 -7.70 -5.26 -1.26
N ARG A 288 -7.91 -6.58 -1.36
CA ARG A 288 -8.08 -7.47 -0.21
C ARG A 288 -7.28 -8.76 -0.38
N GLY A 289 -6.41 -9.06 0.59
CA GLY A 289 -5.79 -10.36 0.74
C GLY A 289 -6.46 -11.13 1.87
N PHE A 290 -7.33 -12.08 1.55
CA PHE A 290 -8.21 -12.73 2.52
C PHE A 290 -7.96 -14.24 2.63
N GLY A 291 -7.15 -14.56 3.63
CA GLY A 291 -6.88 -15.90 4.11
C GLY A 291 -5.77 -16.59 3.37
N ALA A 292 -4.98 -17.36 4.11
CA ALA A 292 -3.83 -18.12 3.63
C ALA A 292 -3.82 -19.53 4.21
N LYS A 293 -3.17 -20.46 3.52
CA LYS A 293 -2.94 -21.86 3.89
C LYS A 293 -1.65 -22.37 3.26
N GLY A 294 -1.11 -23.46 3.81
CA GLY A 294 0.00 -24.19 3.19
C GLY A 294 1.32 -23.42 3.23
N VAL A 295 2.18 -23.61 2.22
CA VAL A 295 3.52 -23.00 2.18
C VAL A 295 3.83 -22.50 0.78
N ASP A 296 4.73 -21.54 0.71
CA ASP A 296 5.29 -21.03 -0.54
C ASP A 296 6.22 -22.07 -1.20
N SER A 297 6.84 -21.69 -2.32
CA SER A 297 7.79 -22.55 -3.01
C SER A 297 9.11 -22.79 -2.24
N GLY A 298 9.45 -21.91 -1.29
CA GLY A 298 10.58 -22.01 -0.38
C GLY A 298 10.30 -22.85 0.88
N GLY A 299 9.05 -23.22 1.12
CA GLY A 299 8.59 -23.95 2.30
C GLY A 299 8.22 -23.06 3.50
N ASN A 300 8.16 -21.74 3.33
CA ASN A 300 7.70 -20.83 4.37
C ASN A 300 6.17 -20.80 4.42
N PRO A 301 5.55 -20.54 5.58
CA PRO A 301 4.11 -20.36 5.66
C PRO A 301 3.65 -19.19 4.77
N ASN A 302 2.67 -19.44 3.91
CA ASN A 302 1.94 -18.37 3.24
C ASN A 302 1.24 -17.44 4.24
N HIS A 303 1.19 -16.18 3.88
CA HIS A 303 0.42 -15.14 4.56
C HIS A 303 -0.60 -14.56 3.57
N ALA A 304 -1.48 -13.69 4.07
CA ALA A 304 -2.52 -13.05 3.26
C ALA A 304 -2.25 -11.55 3.23
N GLU A 305 -1.60 -11.09 2.17
CA GLU A 305 -1.23 -9.71 1.96
C GLU A 305 -2.30 -8.98 1.15
N GLY A 306 -2.68 -7.77 1.58
CA GLY A 306 -3.40 -6.86 0.69
C GLY A 306 -2.60 -6.65 -0.59
N VAL A 307 -1.30 -6.36 -0.45
CA VAL A 307 -0.34 -6.19 -1.54
C VAL A 307 1.00 -6.82 -1.15
N ALA A 308 1.52 -7.77 -1.94
CA ALA A 308 2.88 -8.33 -1.87
C ALA A 308 3.64 -7.97 -3.15
N ILE A 309 4.80 -7.31 -3.03
CA ILE A 309 5.53 -6.76 -4.19
C ILE A 309 7.05 -6.89 -4.08
N GLY A 310 7.75 -6.95 -5.21
CA GLY A 310 9.22 -6.85 -5.31
C GLY A 310 9.81 -5.44 -5.22
N GLY A 311 9.00 -4.46 -4.84
CA GLY A 311 9.31 -3.03 -4.84
C GLY A 311 8.55 -2.25 -5.92
N GLY A 312 8.94 -0.99 -6.15
CA GLY A 312 8.28 -0.08 -7.07
C GLY A 312 7.41 0.97 -6.36
N SER A 313 6.34 1.44 -6.99
CA SER A 313 5.53 2.55 -6.46
C SER A 313 4.09 2.13 -6.14
N VAL A 314 3.60 2.55 -4.98
CA VAL A 314 2.22 2.37 -4.53
C VAL A 314 1.60 3.72 -4.18
N VAL A 315 0.55 4.10 -4.90
CA VAL A 315 -0.30 5.25 -4.58
C VAL A 315 -1.66 4.75 -4.15
N ASN A 316 -1.94 4.82 -2.84
CA ASN A 316 -3.25 4.54 -2.27
C ASN A 316 -3.99 5.85 -2.02
N THR A 317 -4.94 6.19 -2.87
CA THR A 317 -5.68 7.47 -2.79
C THR A 317 -6.60 7.52 -1.56
N ALA A 318 -7.22 8.68 -1.30
CA ALA A 318 -8.10 8.85 -0.13
C ALA A 318 -9.32 7.91 -0.08
N SER A 319 -9.78 7.38 -1.22
CA SER A 319 -10.83 6.35 -1.25
C SER A 319 -10.28 4.92 -1.30
N GLY A 320 -8.96 4.78 -1.45
CA GLY A 320 -8.27 3.51 -1.59
C GLY A 320 -8.26 2.74 -0.27
N ILE A 321 -8.53 1.43 -0.37
CA ILE A 321 -8.48 0.49 0.74
C ILE A 321 -7.56 -0.66 0.33
N ILE A 322 -6.56 -0.94 1.16
CA ILE A 322 -5.67 -2.11 1.08
C ILE A 322 -5.76 -2.83 2.43
N VAL A 323 -6.21 -4.09 2.43
CA VAL A 323 -6.40 -4.86 3.67
C VAL A 323 -5.94 -6.29 3.49
N GLY A 324 -5.07 -6.76 4.38
CA GLY A 324 -4.83 -8.19 4.60
C GLY A 324 -5.58 -8.69 5.84
N SER A 325 -6.12 -9.90 5.77
CA SER A 325 -6.78 -10.52 6.91
C SER A 325 -6.83 -12.04 6.84
N THR A 326 -6.63 -12.65 8.00
CA THR A 326 -6.89 -14.07 8.26
C THR A 326 -7.90 -14.26 9.39
N LEU A 327 -8.67 -13.21 9.72
CA LEU A 327 -9.79 -13.34 10.64
C LEU A 327 -10.88 -14.21 10.01
N VAL A 328 -11.46 -15.12 10.79
CA VAL A 328 -12.53 -16.03 10.32
C VAL A 328 -13.73 -15.27 9.71
N ALA A 329 -14.00 -14.05 10.16
CA ALA A 329 -15.08 -13.22 9.62
C ALA A 329 -14.81 -12.72 8.19
N ASP A 330 -13.54 -12.51 7.83
CA ASP A 330 -13.12 -12.06 6.51
C ASP A 330 -12.76 -13.27 5.60
N ALA A 331 -12.08 -14.27 6.18
CA ALA A 331 -11.55 -15.44 5.49
C ALA A 331 -11.96 -16.75 6.20
N PRO A 332 -13.20 -17.24 6.00
CA PRO A 332 -13.73 -18.38 6.75
C PRO A 332 -13.00 -19.71 6.51
N ASN A 333 -12.26 -19.80 5.40
CA ASN A 333 -11.49 -21.00 5.06
C ASN A 333 -10.02 -20.91 5.47
N THR A 334 -9.51 -19.77 5.95
CA THR A 334 -8.08 -19.58 6.25
C THR A 334 -7.53 -20.54 7.31
N ASP A 335 -6.20 -20.74 7.31
CA ASP A 335 -5.49 -21.15 8.51
C ASP A 335 -5.42 -19.93 9.47
N PRO A 336 -6.03 -19.99 10.67
CA PRO A 336 -6.12 -18.84 11.58
C PRO A 336 -4.80 -18.51 12.28
N THR A 337 -3.75 -19.32 12.08
CA THR A 337 -2.41 -19.04 12.59
C THR A 337 -1.60 -18.14 11.66
N ARG A 338 -2.09 -17.89 10.45
CA ARG A 338 -1.42 -17.04 9.46
C ARG A 338 -1.70 -15.57 9.69
N GLN A 339 -0.73 -14.74 9.33
CA GLN A 339 -0.86 -13.30 9.35
C GLN A 339 -1.68 -12.80 8.15
N GLY A 340 -2.38 -11.69 8.39
CA GLY A 340 -3.07 -10.92 7.36
C GLY A 340 -2.50 -9.51 7.35
N ASN A 341 -1.66 -9.23 6.37
CA ASN A 341 -0.78 -8.06 6.32
C ASN A 341 -1.27 -7.00 5.32
N GLY A 342 -1.05 -5.71 5.61
CA GLY A 342 -1.47 -4.65 4.70
C GLY A 342 -0.68 -4.67 3.39
N LEU A 343 0.61 -4.37 3.46
CA LEU A 343 1.53 -4.34 2.33
C LEU A 343 2.90 -4.92 2.72
N LEU A 344 3.41 -5.86 1.94
CA LEU A 344 4.75 -6.44 2.05
C LEU A 344 5.56 -6.11 0.78
N ALA A 345 6.79 -5.65 0.95
CA ALA A 345 7.77 -5.56 -0.12
C ALA A 345 8.97 -6.49 0.14
N ASP A 346 9.11 -7.56 -0.63
CA ASP A 346 10.13 -8.60 -0.46
C ASP A 346 10.37 -9.33 -1.82
N ASN A 347 11.07 -10.47 -1.84
CA ASN A 347 11.27 -11.24 -3.08
C ASN A 347 10.23 -12.35 -3.34
N GLY A 348 9.06 -12.30 -2.71
CA GLY A 348 8.05 -13.37 -2.78
C GLY A 348 8.42 -14.62 -1.97
N SER A 349 9.47 -14.57 -1.15
CA SER A 349 9.94 -15.71 -0.34
C SER A 349 10.70 -15.27 0.93
N GLY A 350 10.41 -14.07 1.45
CA GLY A 350 10.96 -13.53 2.69
C GLY A 350 12.38 -12.93 2.59
N GLY A 351 12.96 -12.86 1.40
CA GLY A 351 14.24 -12.19 1.12
C GLY A 351 14.05 -10.76 0.60
N SER A 352 15.16 -10.06 0.34
CA SER A 352 15.15 -8.66 -0.11
C SER A 352 14.39 -8.44 -1.40
N ALA A 353 13.56 -7.40 -1.45
CA ALA A 353 12.95 -6.84 -2.66
C ALA A 353 13.98 -6.65 -3.79
N VAL A 354 13.51 -6.52 -5.03
CA VAL A 354 14.36 -6.37 -6.22
C VAL A 354 14.54 -4.91 -6.65
N ALA A 355 13.78 -3.98 -6.06
CA ALA A 355 13.91 -2.54 -6.26
C ALA A 355 13.46 -1.77 -5.01
N ALA A 356 13.80 -0.47 -4.96
CA ALA A 356 13.28 0.45 -3.95
C ALA A 356 11.76 0.59 -4.01
N THR A 357 11.16 0.91 -2.89
CA THR A 357 9.72 1.00 -2.68
C THR A 357 9.30 2.42 -2.28
N ASP A 358 8.42 3.03 -3.08
CA ASP A 358 7.84 4.35 -2.83
C ASP A 358 6.33 4.22 -2.55
N ILE A 359 5.91 4.51 -1.33
CA ILE A 359 4.51 4.41 -0.88
C ILE A 359 3.96 5.80 -0.58
N GLN A 360 2.85 6.15 -1.22
CA GLN A 360 2.03 7.32 -0.88
C GLN A 360 0.64 6.84 -0.46
N ASN A 361 0.30 7.05 0.81
CA ASN A 361 -0.97 6.63 1.38
C ASN A 361 -1.81 7.82 1.82
N ALA A 362 -2.95 8.03 1.18
CA ALA A 362 -4.00 8.93 1.62
C ALA A 362 -5.27 8.19 2.08
N GLY A 363 -5.36 6.87 1.85
CA GLY A 363 -6.47 6.01 2.23
C GLY A 363 -6.15 5.10 3.41
N LEU A 364 -6.71 3.88 3.39
CA LEU A 364 -6.44 2.85 4.40
C LEU A 364 -5.45 1.81 3.88
N ILE A 365 -4.38 1.54 4.63
CA ILE A 365 -3.55 0.33 4.56
C ILE A 365 -3.64 -0.37 5.90
N ARG A 366 -4.09 -1.63 5.92
CA ARG A 366 -4.29 -2.36 7.17
C ARG A 366 -3.92 -3.84 7.13
N GLY A 367 -3.07 -4.27 8.06
CA GLY A 367 -3.00 -5.66 8.49
C GLY A 367 -3.94 -5.90 9.66
N LYS A 368 -4.98 -6.73 9.48
CA LYS A 368 -5.93 -7.05 10.58
C LYS A 368 -5.39 -8.09 11.56
N THR A 369 -4.42 -8.87 11.13
CA THR A 369 -3.78 -9.95 11.90
C THR A 369 -2.27 -9.94 11.63
N GLY A 370 -1.70 -8.76 11.45
CA GLY A 370 -0.32 -8.58 11.03
C GLY A 370 0.05 -7.11 10.90
N PHE A 371 1.20 -6.82 10.29
CA PHE A 371 1.69 -5.45 10.12
C PHE A 371 0.88 -4.65 9.09
N GLY A 372 0.98 -3.32 9.17
CA GLY A 372 0.44 -2.42 8.15
C GLY A 372 1.32 -2.42 6.90
N ILE A 373 2.60 -2.14 7.07
CA ILE A 373 3.62 -2.11 5.99
C ILE A 373 4.88 -2.81 6.48
N LYS A 374 5.47 -3.66 5.65
CA LYS A 374 6.82 -4.20 5.86
C LYS A 374 7.63 -4.11 4.58
N LEU A 375 8.85 -3.59 4.67
CA LEU A 375 9.83 -3.53 3.59
C LEU A 375 11.02 -4.41 3.96
N VAL A 376 11.52 -5.17 2.99
CA VAL A 376 12.64 -6.09 3.18
C VAL A 376 13.69 -5.80 2.13
N GLY A 377 14.90 -5.45 2.54
CA GLY A 377 16.00 -5.18 1.62
C GLY A 377 16.94 -4.11 2.15
N SER A 378 17.84 -3.63 1.31
CA SER A 378 18.80 -2.55 1.65
C SER A 378 18.59 -1.32 0.76
N PHE A 379 17.42 -1.21 0.13
CA PHE A 379 17.08 -0.07 -0.69
C PHE A 379 16.67 1.09 0.22
N ALA A 380 16.98 2.31 -0.20
CA ALA A 380 16.42 3.50 0.42
C ALA A 380 14.96 3.63 -0.04
N ASP A 381 14.05 3.28 0.86
CA ASP A 381 12.61 3.28 0.62
C ASP A 381 11.95 4.57 1.14
N THR A 382 10.76 4.89 0.63
CA THR A 382 10.01 6.08 1.07
C THR A 382 8.57 5.73 1.39
N ILE A 383 8.09 6.16 2.56
CA ILE A 383 6.69 6.05 2.98
C ILE A 383 6.17 7.46 3.30
N ILE A 384 5.17 7.92 2.57
CA ILE A 384 4.43 9.16 2.87
C ILE A 384 3.00 8.78 3.25
N ASN A 385 2.66 8.97 4.52
CA ASN A 385 1.28 8.87 5.00
C ASN A 385 0.65 10.26 5.01
N GLU A 386 -0.20 10.55 4.04
CA GLU A 386 -0.88 11.84 3.88
C GLU A 386 -1.86 12.12 5.01
N ALA A 387 -2.34 13.37 5.10
CA ALA A 387 -3.19 13.83 6.21
C ALA A 387 -4.47 13.00 6.44
N THR A 388 -5.02 12.39 5.38
CA THR A 388 -6.19 11.51 5.47
C THR A 388 -5.82 10.03 5.59
N GLY A 389 -4.53 9.70 5.43
CA GLY A 389 -4.02 8.35 5.41
C GLY A 389 -4.07 7.69 6.78
N ILE A 390 -4.44 6.42 6.79
CA ILE A 390 -4.41 5.53 7.94
C ILE A 390 -3.58 4.31 7.58
N ILE A 391 -2.51 4.08 8.34
CA ILE A 391 -1.74 2.83 8.32
C ILE A 391 -1.98 2.14 9.66
N GLN A 392 -2.51 0.92 9.63
CA GLN A 392 -2.93 0.22 10.83
C GLN A 392 -2.40 -1.22 10.85
N GLY A 393 -1.88 -1.64 11.99
CA GLY A 393 -1.37 -2.99 12.21
C GLY A 393 -1.93 -3.60 13.49
N ALA A 394 -1.77 -4.91 13.60
CA ALA A 394 -2.12 -5.70 14.76
C ALA A 394 -0.99 -6.67 15.11
N ASN A 395 -1.07 -7.27 16.30
CA ASN A 395 -0.18 -8.37 16.64
C ASN A 395 -0.41 -9.57 15.71
N ALA A 396 0.63 -10.35 15.49
CA ALA A 396 0.52 -11.63 14.80
C ALA A 396 -0.40 -12.59 15.57
N PRO A 397 -1.08 -13.54 14.91
CA PRO A 397 -1.76 -14.62 15.59
C PRO A 397 -0.79 -15.37 16.50
N GLY A 398 -1.21 -15.65 17.72
CA GLY A 398 -0.35 -16.28 18.73
C GLY A 398 0.50 -15.31 19.56
N GLY A 399 0.39 -13.99 19.33
CA GLY A 399 0.90 -12.97 20.25
C GLY A 399 2.31 -12.45 19.96
N GLY A 400 2.84 -12.68 18.76
CA GLY A 400 4.07 -12.03 18.31
C GLY A 400 3.86 -10.53 18.11
N ALA A 401 4.72 -9.70 18.73
CA ALA A 401 4.73 -8.27 18.50
C ALA A 401 5.27 -7.98 17.09
N LEU A 402 4.57 -7.14 16.35
CA LEU A 402 4.98 -6.64 15.04
C LEU A 402 4.86 -5.12 15.07
N ALA A 403 5.78 -4.42 14.42
CA ALA A 403 5.58 -3.00 14.18
C ALA A 403 4.43 -2.79 13.16
N VAL A 404 3.77 -1.64 13.21
CA VAL A 404 2.79 -1.27 12.16
C VAL A 404 3.52 -1.01 10.85
N ILE A 405 4.65 -0.30 10.92
CA ILE A 405 5.60 -0.10 9.84
C ILE A 405 6.93 -0.71 10.26
N GLN A 406 7.46 -1.59 9.43
CA GLN A 406 8.81 -2.15 9.55
C GLN A 406 9.56 -1.85 8.25
N THR A 407 10.68 -1.14 8.30
CA THR A 407 11.49 -0.87 7.11
C THR A 407 12.67 -1.85 6.97
N GLY A 408 13.58 -1.57 6.05
CA GLY A 408 14.66 -2.47 5.67
C GLY A 408 15.98 -2.13 6.35
N SER A 409 17.08 -2.39 5.63
CA SER A 409 18.45 -2.04 6.01
C SER A 409 18.99 -0.83 5.22
N GLY A 410 18.09 -0.12 4.54
CA GLY A 410 18.42 1.02 3.69
C GLY A 410 18.37 2.32 4.46
N ALA A 411 18.66 3.45 3.80
CA ALA A 411 18.39 4.76 4.39
C ALA A 411 16.93 5.13 4.08
N ASP A 412 16.02 4.72 4.95
CA ASP A 412 14.58 4.79 4.73
C ASP A 412 13.99 6.13 5.23
N GLN A 413 12.98 6.61 4.51
CA GLN A 413 12.33 7.89 4.81
C GLN A 413 10.83 7.72 5.05
N ILE A 414 10.38 8.02 6.27
CA ILE A 414 8.97 8.00 6.64
C ILE A 414 8.51 9.43 6.90
N THR A 415 7.52 9.93 6.14
CA THR A 415 6.81 11.17 6.45
C THR A 415 5.38 10.87 6.88
N ASN A 416 5.06 11.12 8.14
CA ASN A 416 3.71 10.96 8.67
C ASN A 416 2.98 12.29 8.82
N ARG A 417 1.89 12.45 8.07
CA ARG A 417 0.90 13.53 8.20
C ARG A 417 -0.46 13.04 8.68
N GLY A 418 -0.72 11.74 8.58
CA GLY A 418 -1.97 11.08 8.97
C GLY A 418 -1.81 10.20 10.22
N GLN A 419 -2.49 9.06 10.24
CA GLN A 419 -2.53 8.16 11.40
C GLN A 419 -1.71 6.90 11.17
N ILE A 420 -0.86 6.56 12.14
CA ILE A 420 -0.18 5.25 12.26
C ILE A 420 -0.63 4.61 13.56
N LEU A 421 -1.38 3.51 13.47
CA LEU A 421 -2.15 2.95 14.58
C LEU A 421 -1.80 1.48 14.82
N HIS A 422 -1.33 1.16 16.02
CA HIS A 422 -1.18 -0.23 16.45
C HIS A 422 -2.40 -0.65 17.27
N ASP A 423 -3.06 -1.77 16.94
CA ASP A 423 -4.29 -2.25 17.61
C ASP A 423 -4.08 -2.54 19.11
N ALA A 424 -2.85 -2.88 19.52
CA ALA A 424 -2.47 -3.06 20.93
C ALA A 424 -2.16 -1.73 21.67
N GLY A 425 -2.22 -0.59 21.00
CA GLY A 425 -2.01 0.73 21.59
C GLY A 425 -0.56 1.13 21.84
N HIS A 426 -0.37 2.12 22.72
CA HIS A 426 0.93 2.79 22.95
C HIS A 426 2.04 1.88 23.51
N SER A 427 1.71 0.70 24.04
CA SER A 427 2.69 -0.26 24.57
C SER A 427 3.37 -1.11 23.50
N ALA A 428 2.88 -1.07 22.25
CA ALA A 428 3.48 -1.77 21.12
C ALA A 428 4.32 -0.82 20.27
N THR A 429 5.22 -1.37 19.45
CA THR A 429 5.98 -0.60 18.46
C THR A 429 5.06 -0.24 17.29
N ALA A 430 4.94 1.04 16.97
CA ALA A 430 4.26 1.51 15.77
C ALA A 430 5.21 1.51 14.58
N ILE A 431 6.44 1.98 14.76
CA ILE A 431 7.44 2.12 13.69
C ILE A 431 8.74 1.50 14.16
N ALA A 432 9.29 0.57 13.39
CA ALA A 432 10.64 0.05 13.51
C ALA A 432 11.38 0.36 12.20
N MET A 433 12.46 1.15 12.28
CA MET A 433 13.24 1.54 11.09
C MET A 433 14.38 0.55 10.77
N GLU A 434 14.68 -0.34 11.72
CA GLU A 434 15.55 -1.52 11.56
C GLU A 434 17.04 -1.15 11.40
N ASP A 435 17.65 -1.34 10.24
CA ASP A 435 19.07 -1.01 10.02
C ASP A 435 19.16 0.16 9.01
N GLY A 436 20.23 0.95 9.06
CA GLY A 436 20.47 2.04 8.11
C GLY A 436 20.35 3.41 8.74
N ASP A 437 20.58 4.47 7.96
CA ASP A 437 20.50 5.84 8.46
C ASP A 437 19.11 6.40 8.12
N ASP A 438 18.15 6.20 9.02
CA ASP A 438 16.74 6.44 8.73
C ASP A 438 16.25 7.81 9.16
N THR A 439 15.12 8.23 8.59
CA THR A 439 14.47 9.48 8.97
C THR A 439 12.95 9.33 9.08
N LEU A 440 12.43 9.62 10.27
CA LEU A 440 11.01 9.84 10.51
C LEU A 440 10.72 11.34 10.62
N VAL A 441 9.85 11.85 9.76
CA VAL A 441 9.28 13.21 9.83
C VAL A 441 7.81 13.15 10.22
N VAL A 442 7.46 13.77 11.35
CA VAL A 442 6.07 14.03 11.74
C VAL A 442 5.69 15.44 11.29
N ALA A 443 4.63 15.59 10.51
CA ALA A 443 4.28 16.88 9.91
C ALA A 443 2.77 17.17 9.89
N GLY A 444 2.41 18.46 9.90
CA GLY A 444 1.02 18.91 9.94
C GLY A 444 0.36 18.79 11.32
N GLY A 445 -0.93 19.11 11.38
CA GLY A 445 -1.69 19.19 12.65
C GLY A 445 -2.64 18.04 12.96
N VAL A 446 -2.65 16.99 12.12
CA VAL A 446 -3.54 15.81 12.30
C VAL A 446 -2.78 14.50 12.45
N ALA A 447 -1.44 14.57 12.46
CA ALA A 447 -0.60 13.39 12.57
C ALA A 447 -0.83 12.68 13.91
N VAL A 448 -0.91 11.35 13.87
CA VAL A 448 -1.02 10.48 15.05
C VAL A 448 -0.05 9.32 14.90
N ILE A 449 0.65 8.97 15.98
CA ILE A 449 1.40 7.73 16.11
C ILE A 449 0.99 7.08 17.42
N GLN A 450 0.34 5.91 17.34
CA GLN A 450 -0.10 5.13 18.50
C GLN A 450 0.80 3.90 18.64
N GLY A 451 1.88 4.07 19.39
CA GLY A 451 2.91 3.05 19.66
C GLY A 451 4.28 3.69 19.83
N GLY A 452 5.30 2.89 20.09
CA GLY A 452 6.71 3.29 20.11
C GLY A 452 7.28 3.51 18.71
N VAL A 453 8.38 4.25 18.65
CA VAL A 453 9.22 4.44 17.47
C VAL A 453 10.59 3.91 17.85
N ASP A 454 11.10 2.99 17.06
CA ASP A 454 12.43 2.42 17.20
C ASP A 454 13.21 2.74 15.93
N GLY A 455 14.33 3.48 16.03
CA GLY A 455 15.19 3.73 14.88
C GLY A 455 15.93 2.46 14.50
N GLY A 456 16.71 1.95 15.43
CA GLY A 456 17.36 0.65 15.30
C GLY A 456 18.87 0.83 15.19
N ASN A 457 19.51 0.22 14.20
CA ASN A 457 20.95 0.37 14.01
C ASN A 457 21.24 1.40 12.93
N GLY A 458 22.01 2.43 13.27
CA GLY A 458 22.53 3.39 12.31
C GLY A 458 22.57 4.77 12.92
N SER A 459 22.38 5.80 12.10
CA SER A 459 22.27 7.18 12.55
C SER A 459 20.89 7.74 12.24
N ASP A 460 19.94 7.51 13.15
CA ASP A 460 18.52 7.76 12.88
C ASP A 460 18.06 9.13 13.36
N THR A 461 17.11 9.70 12.62
CA THR A 461 16.53 11.02 12.91
C THR A 461 15.03 10.95 13.09
N VAL A 462 14.52 11.56 14.17
CA VAL A 462 13.10 11.88 14.34
C VAL A 462 12.93 13.40 14.35
N ALA A 463 12.21 13.92 13.35
CA ALA A 463 11.98 15.35 13.16
C ALA A 463 10.49 15.72 13.20
N PHE A 464 10.16 16.79 13.92
CA PHE A 464 8.82 17.34 14.06
C PHE A 464 8.70 18.64 13.26
N ASN A 465 8.13 18.51 12.06
CA ASN A 465 7.87 19.59 11.10
C ASN A 465 6.37 19.91 11.06
N LEU A 466 5.79 20.25 12.23
CA LEU A 466 4.34 20.34 12.41
C LEU A 466 3.73 21.56 11.70
N GLY A 467 4.51 22.62 11.48
CA GLY A 467 4.05 23.92 11.02
C GLY A 467 3.52 24.80 12.16
N ALA A 468 3.58 26.11 11.98
CA ALA A 468 3.18 27.08 13.00
C ALA A 468 1.72 26.89 13.46
N GLY A 469 1.51 26.92 14.78
CA GLY A 469 0.17 26.78 15.39
C GLY A 469 -0.37 25.36 15.50
N ASN A 470 0.30 24.37 14.91
CA ASN A 470 -0.06 22.96 15.07
C ASN A 470 0.64 22.34 16.29
N SER A 471 0.03 21.31 16.87
CA SER A 471 0.62 20.54 17.96
C SER A 471 0.57 19.04 17.70
N PHE A 472 1.52 18.31 18.29
CA PHE A 472 1.60 16.85 18.27
C PHE A 472 1.81 16.34 19.68
N HIS A 473 1.02 15.34 20.09
CA HIS A 473 1.11 14.72 21.43
C HIS A 473 1.63 13.30 21.30
N TYR A 474 2.83 13.06 21.82
CA TYR A 474 3.47 11.75 21.75
C TYR A 474 3.51 11.07 23.12
N HIS A 475 2.88 9.90 23.21
CA HIS A 475 2.78 9.10 24.44
C HIS A 475 3.63 7.83 24.41
N GLY A 476 4.17 7.44 23.24
CA GLY A 476 5.01 6.26 23.08
C GLY A 476 6.43 6.45 23.60
N GLN A 477 7.30 5.48 23.34
CA GLN A 477 8.75 5.62 23.55
C GLN A 477 9.39 5.92 22.19
N ILE A 478 10.43 6.74 22.15
CA ILE A 478 11.35 6.85 21.00
C ILE A 478 12.69 6.27 21.47
N THR A 479 13.21 5.27 20.77
CA THR A 479 14.46 4.58 21.13
C THR A 479 15.36 4.42 19.93
N HIS A 480 16.64 4.22 20.20
CA HIS A 480 17.67 3.96 19.20
C HIS A 480 17.64 5.00 18.06
N ILE A 481 17.74 6.28 18.44
CA ILE A 481 17.90 7.38 17.48
C ILE A 481 19.09 8.24 17.87
N GLU A 482 19.71 8.91 16.91
CA GLU A 482 20.88 9.76 17.11
C GLU A 482 20.50 11.25 17.07
N SER A 483 19.35 11.58 16.48
CA SER A 483 18.89 12.96 16.32
C SER A 483 17.40 13.12 16.63
N PHE A 484 17.08 13.99 17.59
CA PHE A 484 15.72 14.45 17.86
C PHE A 484 15.60 15.93 17.48
N GLN A 485 14.63 16.29 16.63
CA GLN A 485 14.53 17.66 16.10
C GLN A 485 13.11 18.20 16.23
N ALA A 486 12.88 19.18 17.10
CA ALA A 486 11.65 19.97 17.13
C ALA A 486 11.84 21.22 16.25
N ASN A 487 11.36 21.19 15.01
CA ASN A 487 11.68 22.21 14.02
C ASN A 487 10.59 23.28 13.87
N THR A 488 9.31 22.91 13.98
CA THR A 488 8.19 23.85 13.91
C THR A 488 6.97 23.34 14.70
N GLY A 489 6.12 24.27 15.15
CA GLY A 489 4.92 23.96 15.92
C GLY A 489 5.25 23.49 17.34
N THR A 490 4.29 22.83 17.99
CA THR A 490 4.41 22.39 19.39
C THR A 490 4.44 20.88 19.52
N THR A 491 5.58 20.32 19.92
CA THR A 491 5.72 18.90 20.26
C THR A 491 5.54 18.72 21.76
N HIS A 492 4.53 17.95 22.17
CA HIS A 492 4.36 17.48 23.54
C HIS A 492 4.88 16.05 23.67
N LEU A 493 6.00 15.88 24.37
CA LEU A 493 6.57 14.58 24.70
C LEU A 493 6.05 14.15 26.07
N HIS A 494 5.02 13.30 26.10
CA HIS A 494 4.48 12.71 27.35
C HIS A 494 5.14 11.37 27.70
N GLY A 495 5.64 10.66 26.70
CA GLY A 495 6.43 9.43 26.89
C GLY A 495 7.92 9.71 27.06
N SER A 496 8.77 8.79 26.62
CA SER A 496 10.22 9.00 26.63
C SER A 496 10.80 9.13 25.23
N ALA A 497 11.93 9.82 25.11
CA ALA A 497 12.82 9.73 23.98
C ALA A 497 14.24 9.48 24.49
N THR A 498 14.87 8.40 24.03
CA THR A 498 16.28 8.09 24.26
C THR A 498 17.04 8.32 22.97
N VAL A 499 17.97 9.27 23.01
CA VAL A 499 18.71 9.82 21.89
C VAL A 499 20.19 9.62 22.14
N GLY A 500 20.84 8.76 21.35
CA GLY A 500 22.27 8.50 21.43
C GLY A 500 23.14 9.72 21.07
N GLY A 501 22.55 10.71 20.39
CA GLY A 501 23.17 11.98 20.02
C GLY A 501 22.42 13.19 20.60
N ALA A 502 22.13 14.18 19.76
CA ALA A 502 21.64 15.48 20.20
C ALA A 502 20.13 15.65 19.98
N ALA A 503 19.50 16.44 20.85
CA ALA A 503 18.18 16.99 20.65
C ALA A 503 18.27 18.49 20.34
N THR A 504 17.47 18.95 19.38
CA THR A 504 17.43 20.36 18.98
C THR A 504 16.01 20.89 18.99
N VAL A 505 15.86 22.15 19.39
CA VAL A 505 14.60 22.89 19.30
C VAL A 505 14.87 24.16 18.50
N ALA A 506 14.42 24.18 17.25
CA ALA A 506 14.68 25.28 16.33
C ALA A 506 13.89 26.54 16.70
N SER A 507 14.35 27.69 16.20
CA SER A 507 13.67 28.97 16.39
C SER A 507 12.21 28.91 15.94
N GLY A 508 11.30 29.37 16.82
CA GLY A 508 9.85 29.34 16.61
C GLY A 508 9.18 27.98 16.85
N ALA A 509 9.93 26.93 17.17
CA ALA A 509 9.38 25.65 17.65
C ALA A 509 9.17 25.67 19.16
N ASN A 510 8.26 24.82 19.66
CA ASN A 510 8.03 24.62 21.08
C ASN A 510 8.11 23.13 21.41
N LEU A 511 8.97 22.75 22.35
CA LEU A 511 9.06 21.41 22.89
C LEU A 511 8.58 21.42 24.35
N ARG A 512 7.46 20.77 24.63
CA ARG A 512 6.96 20.50 25.98
C ARG A 512 7.38 19.10 26.40
N VAL A 513 8.39 18.99 27.25
CA VAL A 513 8.82 17.73 27.87
C VAL A 513 7.97 17.51 29.11
N ASN A 514 7.02 16.57 29.03
CA ASN A 514 6.16 16.14 30.14
C ASN A 514 6.50 14.73 30.64
N GLY A 515 7.22 13.95 29.83
CA GLY A 515 7.84 12.68 30.22
C GLY A 515 9.35 12.84 30.36
N THR A 516 10.13 12.05 29.60
CA THR A 516 11.59 12.05 29.69
C THR A 516 12.26 12.29 28.34
N LEU A 517 13.19 13.23 28.27
CA LEU A 517 14.11 13.40 27.14
C LEU A 517 15.53 13.06 27.60
N ASP A 518 16.05 11.93 27.13
CA ASP A 518 17.41 11.49 27.36
C ASP A 518 18.21 11.71 26.08
N ALA A 519 19.03 12.75 26.04
CA ALA A 519 19.90 13.08 24.91
C ALA A 519 21.27 13.48 25.45
N THR A 520 22.33 13.38 24.65
CA THR A 520 23.67 13.82 25.08
C THR A 520 23.74 15.33 25.28
N THR A 521 23.06 16.09 24.41
CA THR A 521 22.94 17.55 24.49
C THR A 521 21.56 17.96 23.98
N VAL A 522 20.96 18.96 24.63
CA VAL A 522 19.72 19.61 24.21
C VAL A 522 20.01 21.07 23.91
N THR A 523 19.96 21.46 22.64
CA THR A 523 20.19 22.84 22.19
C THR A 523 18.86 23.50 21.82
N VAL A 524 18.60 24.70 22.37
CA VAL A 524 17.29 25.36 22.27
C VAL A 524 17.42 26.77 21.71
N ASP A 525 17.07 26.94 20.44
CA ASP A 525 16.85 28.24 19.77
C ASP A 525 15.36 28.67 19.81
N GLY A 526 14.47 27.73 20.10
CA GLY A 526 13.02 27.93 20.24
C GLY A 526 12.58 28.00 21.70
N THR A 527 11.47 27.33 22.05
CA THR A 527 11.00 27.24 23.44
C THR A 527 11.09 25.81 23.95
N VAL A 528 11.71 25.62 25.11
CA VAL A 528 11.64 24.38 25.88
C VAL A 528 10.83 24.59 27.15
N GLY A 529 9.94 23.64 27.48
CA GLY A 529 9.06 23.75 28.64
C GLY A 529 8.49 22.42 29.08
N GLY A 530 7.45 22.46 29.93
CA GLY A 530 6.77 21.27 30.44
C GLY A 530 7.14 20.93 31.89
N THR A 531 6.73 19.75 32.35
CA THR A 531 6.90 19.30 33.75
C THR A 531 7.75 18.03 33.90
N GLY A 532 8.50 17.68 32.86
CA GLY A 532 9.20 16.42 32.74
C GLY A 532 10.66 16.46 33.18
N LEU A 533 11.41 15.50 32.67
CA LEU A 533 12.82 15.27 32.96
C LEU A 533 13.65 15.32 31.68
N ILE A 534 14.72 16.11 31.70
CA ILE A 534 15.74 16.18 30.65
C ILE A 534 17.05 15.69 31.28
N LEU A 535 17.65 14.63 30.72
CA LEU A 535 18.84 14.01 31.32
C LEU A 535 20.16 14.64 30.89
N GLY A 536 20.24 15.10 29.64
CA GLY A 536 21.45 15.64 29.05
C GLY A 536 21.82 17.05 29.46
N VAL A 537 23.03 17.45 29.06
CA VAL A 537 23.47 18.85 29.06
C VAL A 537 22.48 19.68 28.23
N SER A 538 21.95 20.75 28.80
CA SER A 538 20.97 21.60 28.12
C SER A 538 21.51 23.02 27.98
N ILE A 539 21.40 23.59 26.78
CA ILE A 539 21.87 24.92 26.43
C ILE A 539 20.70 25.68 25.82
N ILE A 540 20.31 26.77 26.47
CA ILE A 540 19.34 27.72 25.92
C ILE A 540 20.14 28.81 25.19
N GLU A 541 20.04 28.80 23.87
CA GLU A 541 20.79 29.67 22.97
C GLU A 541 20.18 31.08 22.94
N GLN A 542 20.86 32.01 22.27
CA GLN A 542 20.34 33.35 22.05
C GLN A 542 19.00 33.30 21.31
N GLY A 543 17.96 33.89 21.91
CA GLY A 543 16.58 33.87 21.39
C GLY A 543 15.77 32.65 21.82
N GLY A 544 16.39 31.68 22.51
CA GLY A 544 15.71 30.57 23.16
C GLY A 544 14.90 31.01 24.38
N ILE A 545 13.85 30.27 24.70
CA ILE A 545 12.93 30.53 25.81
C ILE A 545 12.87 29.30 26.72
N LEU A 546 12.96 29.53 28.02
CA LEU A 546 12.72 28.53 29.06
C LEU A 546 11.35 28.79 29.69
N ASP A 547 10.41 27.85 29.49
CA ASP A 547 9.00 27.97 29.88
C ASP A 547 8.53 26.74 30.67
N PRO A 548 9.10 26.50 31.89
CA PRO A 548 8.71 25.40 32.76
C PRO A 548 7.20 25.43 33.03
N GLY A 549 6.64 24.24 33.25
CA GLY A 549 5.24 24.09 33.59
C GLY A 549 4.28 23.85 32.42
N ASN A 550 3.02 23.70 32.80
CA ASN A 550 1.81 23.63 31.98
C ASN A 550 0.63 23.97 32.92
N SER A 551 0.59 25.21 33.42
CA SER A 551 0.30 25.56 34.83
C SER A 551 1.52 25.38 35.74
N ILE A 552 1.55 26.07 36.89
CA ILE A 552 2.58 25.92 37.93
C ILE A 552 3.04 24.46 38.10
N GLY A 553 4.29 24.20 37.73
CA GLY A 553 4.89 22.87 37.71
C GLY A 553 6.42 22.90 37.81
N THR A 554 7.06 21.75 37.58
CA THR A 554 8.51 21.63 37.73
C THR A 554 9.12 20.95 36.51
N LEU A 555 10.05 21.63 35.85
CA LEU A 555 10.89 21.04 34.81
C LEU A 555 12.25 20.68 35.41
N THR A 556 12.72 19.46 35.18
CA THR A 556 13.99 18.97 35.75
C THR A 556 15.03 18.75 34.67
N PHE A 557 16.22 19.32 34.85
CA PHE A 557 17.43 19.11 34.07
C PHE A 557 18.42 18.35 34.96
N GLN A 558 18.60 17.05 34.73
CA GLN A 558 19.37 16.22 35.66
C GLN A 558 20.87 16.55 35.65
N ASP A 559 21.46 16.81 34.48
CA ASP A 559 22.88 17.12 34.34
C ASP A 559 23.15 18.63 34.52
N SER A 560 23.24 19.39 33.43
CA SER A 560 23.49 20.83 33.48
C SER A 560 22.52 21.62 32.63
N LEU A 561 22.24 22.85 33.06
CA LEU A 561 21.49 23.84 32.31
C LEU A 561 22.36 25.11 32.18
N ASP A 562 22.65 25.51 30.95
CA ASP A 562 23.30 26.78 30.62
C ASP A 562 22.28 27.73 29.96
N ILE A 563 22.05 28.88 30.60
CA ILE A 563 21.16 29.93 30.09
C ILE A 563 21.93 31.20 29.70
N THR A 564 23.26 31.16 29.68
CA THR A 564 24.15 32.32 29.53
C THR A 564 23.89 33.13 28.25
N GLU A 565 23.55 32.46 27.16
CA GLU A 565 23.29 33.11 25.86
C GLU A 565 21.83 33.59 25.77
N ALA A 566 20.88 32.89 26.40
CA ALA A 566 19.47 33.29 26.47
C ALA A 566 19.27 34.63 27.20
N ILE A 567 20.19 35.00 28.11
CA ILE A 567 20.14 36.20 28.96
C ILE A 567 21.30 37.19 28.68
N ASP A 568 21.97 37.10 27.52
CA ASP A 568 23.09 38.01 27.19
C ASP A 568 22.68 39.47 27.00
N ILE A 569 21.40 39.69 26.71
CA ILE A 569 20.69 40.97 26.70
C ILE A 569 19.36 40.78 27.44
N PRO A 570 18.69 41.84 27.93
CA PRO A 570 17.34 41.72 28.48
C PRO A 570 16.38 41.13 27.44
N THR A 571 16.09 39.83 27.55
CA THR A 571 15.30 39.08 26.54
C THR A 571 13.89 38.78 27.00
N GLY A 572 13.65 38.73 28.31
CA GLY A 572 12.42 38.14 28.86
C GLY A 572 12.31 36.63 28.65
N ALA A 573 13.42 35.94 28.33
CA ALA A 573 13.46 34.53 27.94
C ALA A 573 13.05 33.51 29.03
N LEU A 574 12.99 33.93 30.30
CA LEU A 574 12.68 33.07 31.43
C LEU A 574 11.22 33.23 31.84
N HIS A 575 10.36 32.33 31.38
CA HIS A 575 8.93 32.40 31.62
C HIS A 575 8.54 31.60 32.88
N PHE A 576 7.89 32.25 33.85
CA PHE A 576 7.49 31.62 35.11
C PHE A 576 6.10 32.05 35.56
N GLU A 577 5.24 31.09 35.92
CA GLU A 577 3.97 31.34 36.59
C GLU A 577 4.16 31.38 38.11
N LEU A 578 3.59 32.41 38.76
CA LEU A 578 3.63 32.57 40.22
C LEU A 578 2.23 32.52 40.81
N GLY A 579 1.99 31.58 41.72
CA GLY A 579 0.72 31.39 42.41
C GLY A 579 0.75 31.85 43.86
N SER A 580 -0.06 31.22 44.71
CA SER A 580 -0.08 31.48 46.16
C SER A 580 1.31 31.32 46.81
N PHE A 581 1.47 31.84 48.03
CA PHE A 581 2.73 31.87 48.77
C PHE A 581 3.64 30.64 48.54
N GLY A 582 4.81 30.87 47.95
CA GLY A 582 5.85 29.87 47.72
C GLY A 582 5.58 28.87 46.59
N VAL A 583 4.49 29.05 45.84
CA VAL A 583 4.10 28.19 44.71
C VAL A 583 4.43 28.92 43.41
N SER A 584 5.36 28.37 42.65
CA SER A 584 5.80 28.90 41.36
C SER A 584 6.12 27.74 40.42
N ASP A 585 6.22 28.04 39.13
CA ASP A 585 7.04 27.22 38.27
C ASP A 585 8.45 27.08 38.85
N GLN A 586 9.02 25.90 38.68
CA GLN A 586 10.35 25.56 39.16
C GLN A 586 11.17 24.90 38.07
N VAL A 587 12.44 25.29 38.03
CA VAL A 587 13.48 24.59 37.29
C VAL A 587 14.42 23.94 38.30
N ILE A 588 14.51 22.61 38.26
CA ILE A 588 15.52 21.87 39.01
C ILE A 588 16.67 21.57 38.06
N ALA A 589 17.90 21.98 38.38
CA ALA A 589 19.08 21.69 37.56
C ALA A 589 20.18 21.00 38.38
N GLY A 590 20.86 20.00 37.83
CA GLY A 590 22.03 19.41 38.49
C GLY A 590 23.09 20.49 38.76
N SER A 591 23.45 21.23 37.72
CA SER A 591 24.18 22.50 37.78
C SER A 591 23.53 23.55 36.87
N LEU A 592 23.64 24.83 37.25
CA LEU A 592 23.09 25.96 36.50
C LEU A 592 24.22 26.97 36.20
N THR A 593 24.34 27.37 34.94
CA THR A 593 25.25 28.42 34.49
C THR A 593 24.46 29.63 34.01
N ILE A 594 24.72 30.81 34.59
CA ILE A 594 23.97 32.07 34.36
C ILE A 594 24.85 33.20 33.77
N GLY A 595 26.07 32.89 33.35
CA GLY A 595 27.04 33.90 32.92
C GLY A 595 27.51 34.84 34.04
N LEU A 596 28.51 35.67 33.74
CA LEU A 596 29.04 36.65 34.69
C LEU A 596 28.34 38.00 34.52
N GLY A 597 27.50 38.35 35.51
CA GLY A 597 26.81 39.64 35.55
C GLY A 597 25.66 39.75 34.58
N LYS A 598 25.10 38.62 34.12
CA LYS A 598 24.10 38.59 33.05
C LYS A 598 22.66 38.52 33.58
N LEU A 599 22.37 37.64 34.55
CA LEU A 599 20.99 37.42 35.00
C LEU A 599 20.42 38.66 35.72
N GLU A 600 19.42 39.28 35.11
CA GLU A 600 18.70 40.46 35.56
C GLU A 600 17.18 40.20 35.67
N PHE A 601 16.44 41.11 36.30
CA PHE A 601 15.01 40.96 36.55
C PHE A 601 14.19 40.98 35.26
N ASP A 602 14.63 41.72 34.24
CA ASP A 602 13.99 41.84 32.93
C ASP A 602 14.29 40.67 31.98
N ASP A 603 15.12 39.72 32.38
CA ASP A 603 15.21 38.41 31.73
C ASP A 603 13.99 37.52 32.01
N PHE A 604 13.19 37.87 33.03
CA PHE A 604 12.01 37.12 33.42
C PHE A 604 10.72 37.70 32.85
N THR A 605 9.87 36.81 32.37
CA THR A 605 8.45 37.08 32.09
C THR A 605 7.61 36.33 33.11
N PHE A 606 6.93 37.06 33.99
CA PHE A 606 6.08 36.46 35.02
C PHE A 606 4.60 36.48 34.66
N THR A 607 3.93 35.33 34.83
CA THR A 607 2.47 35.24 34.80
C THR A 607 1.92 35.22 36.23
N ASP A 608 1.06 36.18 36.57
CA ASP A 608 0.34 36.20 37.85
C ASP A 608 -0.81 35.18 37.84
N ALA A 609 -0.62 34.08 38.56
CA ALA A 609 -1.59 33.01 38.76
C ALA A 609 -2.19 33.05 40.18
N GLY A 610 -2.24 34.23 40.81
CA GLY A 610 -2.70 34.42 42.19
C GLY A 610 -1.56 34.71 43.17
N ILE A 611 -0.60 35.54 42.76
CA ILE A 611 0.58 35.87 43.54
C ILE A 611 0.24 36.56 44.87
N THR A 612 0.99 36.21 45.91
CA THR A 612 0.91 36.82 47.25
C THR A 612 2.30 37.23 47.72
N LEU A 613 2.40 38.12 48.70
CA LEU A 613 3.70 38.53 49.23
C LEU A 613 4.45 37.33 49.84
N GLY A 614 5.65 37.04 49.34
CA GLY A 614 6.46 35.91 49.81
C GLY A 614 7.74 35.71 49.01
N THR A 615 8.47 34.65 49.35
CA THR A 615 9.64 34.18 48.61
C THR A 615 9.21 33.02 47.71
N TYR A 616 9.60 33.08 46.44
CA TYR A 616 9.29 32.08 45.41
C TYR A 616 10.60 31.48 44.91
N THR A 617 10.65 30.16 44.78
CA THR A 617 11.82 29.47 44.24
C THR A 617 11.64 29.28 42.74
N LEU A 618 12.46 29.91 41.92
CA LEU A 618 12.41 29.75 40.46
C LEU A 618 13.39 28.67 39.99
N PHE A 619 14.62 28.70 40.52
CA PHE A 619 15.66 27.72 40.25
C PHE A 619 16.07 27.01 41.54
N ALA A 620 16.23 25.70 41.48
CA ALA A 620 16.82 24.88 42.53
C ALA A 620 17.95 24.04 41.93
N THR A 621 19.12 24.04 42.57
CA THR A 621 20.30 23.34 42.05
C THR A 621 20.92 22.38 43.04
N SER A 622 21.54 21.31 42.54
CA SER A 622 22.30 20.37 43.38
C SER A 622 23.76 20.78 43.59
N ALA A 623 24.30 21.57 42.66
CA ALA A 623 25.61 22.21 42.71
C ALA A 623 25.49 23.75 42.84
N PRO A 624 26.54 24.46 43.28
CA PRO A 624 26.56 25.92 43.26
C PRO A 624 26.29 26.48 41.85
N ILE A 625 25.50 27.55 41.77
CA ILE A 625 25.25 28.27 40.53
C ILE A 625 26.58 28.87 40.03
N THR A 626 26.88 28.68 38.74
CA THR A 626 28.06 29.23 38.09
C THR A 626 27.71 30.54 37.40
N GLY A 627 28.32 31.64 37.85
CA GLY A 627 28.03 32.98 37.34
C GLY A 627 27.75 33.98 38.43
N THR A 628 27.32 35.19 38.06
CA THR A 628 26.86 36.23 39.00
C THR A 628 25.65 36.95 38.44
N LEU A 629 24.75 37.39 39.32
CA LEU A 629 23.65 38.28 38.96
C LEU A 629 24.16 39.59 38.35
N GLY A 630 23.35 40.20 37.50
CA GLY A 630 23.59 41.52 36.94
C GLY A 630 23.29 42.65 37.93
N SER A 631 23.03 43.84 37.39
CA SER A 631 22.81 45.07 38.16
C SER A 631 21.34 45.40 38.38
N MET A 632 20.47 44.96 37.47
CA MET A 632 19.03 45.25 37.47
C MET A 632 18.24 44.14 38.18
N LEU A 633 18.19 44.14 39.51
CA LEU A 633 17.62 43.03 40.29
C LEU A 633 16.21 43.26 40.83
N THR A 634 15.59 44.40 40.53
CA THR A 634 14.29 44.80 41.10
C THR A 634 13.28 45.12 40.01
N GLY A 635 12.02 44.73 40.23
CA GLY A 635 10.91 45.06 39.35
C GLY A 635 9.55 44.89 40.03
N THR A 636 8.50 44.71 39.25
CA THR A 636 7.13 44.57 39.76
C THR A 636 6.44 43.34 39.17
N ILE A 637 5.78 42.55 40.01
CA ILE A 637 5.00 41.36 39.61
C ILE A 637 3.65 41.42 40.32
N GLY A 638 2.53 41.31 39.58
CA GLY A 638 1.18 41.33 40.19
C GLY A 638 0.90 42.56 41.08
N GLY A 639 1.56 43.69 40.83
CA GLY A 639 1.46 44.91 41.65
C GLY A 639 2.35 44.95 42.90
N TYR A 640 3.14 43.91 43.18
CA TYR A 640 4.14 43.88 44.25
C TYR A 640 5.52 44.27 43.74
N GLN A 641 6.29 44.98 44.55
CA GLN A 641 7.73 45.15 44.32
C GLN A 641 8.44 43.82 44.59
N ALA A 642 9.30 43.41 43.67
CA ALA A 642 10.03 42.15 43.73
C ALA A 642 11.53 42.37 43.55
N THR A 643 12.32 41.47 44.13
CA THR A 643 13.78 41.44 44.02
C THR A 643 14.20 39.98 43.77
N LEU A 644 15.16 39.77 42.86
CA LEU A 644 15.77 38.45 42.60
C LEU A 644 16.65 37.98 43.77
#